data_AF-A0A7S8FDT8-F1
#
_entry.id   AF-A0A7S8FDT8-F1
#
_cell.length_a   1.000
_cell.length_b   1.000
_cell.length_c   1.000
_cell.angle_alpha   90.00
_cell.angle_beta   90.00
_cell.angle_gamma   90.00
#
_symmetry.space_group_name_H-M   'P 1'
#
loop_
_entity.id
_entity.type
_entity.pdbx_description
1 polymer ?
#
loop_
_entity_poly.entity_id
_entity_poly.type
_entity_poly.pdbx_seq_one_letter_code
_entity_poly.pdbx_strand_id
1 'polypeptide(L)'
;MTDAIDITTEQRNTLRGLLRRFLPGVAVWAYGSRVKWTARPNSDLDLVAFTTPEQRSQAADLKEALAESNLPFPVDLHVWDDVPERFREIIRKDYMVVQEAKQPESKTSMPGEWPEMTTFANLIEEGALEIGDGYRAKNEELGGDGLIFLRAGHVTNSHVDFTGVERFHAALEARVRSKLSIPGDAVVTTKGNSTGRTTFVTSSMPPFVYSPHLSYWRSKDRNRIEGGFLRYWSKSSEFSEQLSGMKASTDMAPYLSLIDQKRLRISLPPIEEQRAIAHFLGALDEKIELNRKMNETLEAMARALFKSWFIDFDPVRRNAARTRNQPSPGLRPPSPSGRGAGGEGAKHEGEEGKQYRGGYDFTGLVETARILRKAQTSAENLFWELVRDRQFMGLKFRRQHQLGDYIVDFYCHEQRLVIELDGGIHSEKRKKDHKRDAWMEAQGFTVLRFRNEQLVEDPESVLTAIAEIVQSPPIHSLPLGEGLGEGVRESLSLPLPLGEGWGQGVGESHAFDHLFPDSFEGSDLGKIPKGWRISSVGDHMANFDSMRVPVSGGERAKRQGPYPYHGAAGVMDYVDDFLFDGIYLLVGEDGSVVQDNGVAVTQYVWGKLWVNNHAHVLQGKHDVSTEQLYLYFHFQSVVPYVTGAVQPKLSQGRMNAMPFLFAGTDVCRAFAEMVQPLFTKLRANAEMNTTLVALRDTLLPKLITGQVRLTS
;
A
#
# COMPACT_ATOMS: atom_id res chain seq x y z
N MET A 1 32.39 32.33 16.99
CA MET A 1 32.02 33.68 16.48
C MET A 1 32.45 33.79 15.05
N THR A 2 31.48 33.84 14.15
CA THR A 2 31.62 34.18 12.73
C THR A 2 31.96 35.67 12.57
N ASP A 3 32.42 36.07 11.37
CA ASP A 3 32.68 37.47 10.98
C ASP A 3 31.42 38.34 10.83
N ALA A 4 30.28 37.88 11.34
CA ALA A 4 28.97 38.46 11.04
C ALA A 4 28.45 39.48 12.08
N ILE A 5 29.26 39.84 13.09
CA ILE A 5 29.03 41.02 13.95
C ILE A 5 30.01 42.12 13.54
N ASP A 6 29.51 43.36 13.47
CA ASP A 6 30.28 44.58 13.21
C ASP A 6 31.23 44.96 14.38
N ILE A 7 32.30 44.16 14.53
CA ILE A 7 33.44 44.35 15.43
C ILE A 7 34.74 43.85 14.78
N THR A 8 35.87 44.48 15.10
CA THR A 8 37.19 44.07 14.59
C THR A 8 37.67 42.75 15.20
N THR A 9 38.65 42.11 14.58
CA THR A 9 39.27 40.87 15.09
C THR A 9 39.87 41.04 16.49
N GLU A 10 40.47 42.19 16.78
CA GLU A 10 41.06 42.50 18.09
C GLU A 10 39.99 42.68 19.19
N GLN A 11 38.92 43.42 18.88
CA GLN A 11 37.76 43.58 19.76
C GLN A 11 37.09 42.24 20.05
N ARG A 12 36.96 41.40 19.02
CA ARG A 12 36.41 40.04 19.13
C ARG A 12 37.26 39.15 20.03
N ASN A 13 38.59 39.25 19.93
CA ASN A 13 39.49 38.49 20.79
C ASN A 13 39.39 38.95 22.26
N THR A 14 39.29 40.26 22.48
CA THR A 14 39.06 40.84 23.81
C THR A 14 37.75 40.35 24.41
N LEU A 15 36.64 40.46 23.65
CA LEU A 15 35.32 40.00 24.06
C LEU A 15 35.31 38.49 24.36
N ARG A 16 35.92 37.67 23.49
CA ARG A 16 36.02 36.23 23.69
C ARG A 16 36.85 35.88 24.93
N GLY A 17 37.93 36.62 25.21
CA GLY A 17 38.75 36.45 26.40
C GLY A 17 37.94 36.69 27.69
N LEU A 18 37.16 37.76 27.72
CA LEU A 18 36.29 38.10 28.85
C LEU A 18 35.18 37.05 29.04
N LEU A 19 34.48 36.67 27.97
CA LEU A 19 33.43 35.65 28.03
C LEU A 19 33.95 34.30 28.53
N ARG A 20 35.13 33.86 28.06
CA ARG A 20 35.76 32.62 28.52
C ARG A 20 36.22 32.69 29.97
N ARG A 21 36.63 33.86 30.45
CA ARG A 21 37.13 34.06 31.81
C ARG A 21 35.99 34.09 32.83
N PHE A 22 34.93 34.84 32.54
CA PHE A 22 33.87 35.13 33.51
C PHE A 22 32.64 34.25 33.34
N LEU A 23 32.28 33.85 32.12
CA LEU A 23 31.12 32.98 31.85
C LEU A 23 31.55 31.74 31.03
N PRO A 24 32.49 30.91 31.50
CA PRO A 24 32.94 29.75 30.73
C PRO A 24 31.78 28.79 30.49
N GLY A 25 31.49 28.51 29.22
CA GLY A 25 30.53 27.47 28.86
C GLY A 25 29.05 27.88 29.01
N VAL A 26 28.76 29.17 29.21
CA VAL A 26 27.40 29.69 29.15
C VAL A 26 27.08 30.13 27.72
N ALA A 27 25.88 29.82 27.22
CA ALA A 27 25.45 30.34 25.93
C ALA A 27 25.28 31.85 26.01
N VAL A 28 25.84 32.58 25.03
CA VAL A 28 25.71 34.03 24.91
C VAL A 28 25.38 34.37 23.47
N TRP A 29 24.33 35.17 23.28
CA TRP A 29 23.90 35.68 21.98
C TRP A 29 24.17 37.18 21.91
N ALA A 30 24.54 37.69 20.74
CA ALA A 30 24.47 39.10 20.41
C ALA A 30 23.17 39.38 19.66
N TYR A 31 22.64 40.58 19.82
CA TYR A 31 21.54 41.09 19.02
C TYR A 31 21.73 42.60 18.78
N GLY A 32 20.76 43.24 18.13
CA GLY A 32 20.79 44.70 17.99
C GLY A 32 21.60 45.21 16.79
N SER A 33 22.02 46.47 16.86
CA SER A 33 22.48 47.26 15.71
C SER A 33 23.75 46.69 15.05
N ARG A 34 24.67 46.16 15.86
CA ARG A 34 25.95 45.55 15.41
C ARG A 34 25.80 44.16 14.81
N VAL A 35 24.74 43.42 15.13
CA VAL A 35 24.38 42.16 14.45
C VAL A 35 23.74 42.45 13.09
N LYS A 36 22.95 43.52 13.02
CA LYS A 36 22.25 43.94 11.80
C LYS A 36 23.10 44.76 10.83
N TRP A 37 24.38 45.00 11.13
CA TRP A 37 25.27 45.88 10.33
C TRP A 37 24.71 47.30 10.12
N THR A 38 23.87 47.77 11.05
CA THR A 38 23.29 49.13 11.04
C THR A 38 23.91 50.03 12.10
N ALA A 39 24.99 49.57 12.74
CA ALA A 39 25.65 50.27 13.83
C ALA A 39 26.36 51.55 13.35
N ARG A 40 26.25 52.60 14.16
CA ARG A 40 27.06 53.81 14.11
C ARG A 40 28.31 53.65 15.00
N PRO A 41 29.36 54.49 14.83
CA PRO A 41 30.62 54.34 15.56
C PRO A 41 30.50 54.14 17.08
N ASN A 42 29.53 54.81 17.73
CA ASN A 42 29.33 54.76 19.18
C ASN A 42 28.20 53.80 19.63
N SER A 43 27.70 52.94 18.74
CA SER A 43 26.61 52.02 19.09
C SER A 43 27.09 50.98 20.10
N ASP A 44 26.22 50.61 21.02
CA ASP A 44 26.42 49.50 21.94
C ASP A 44 26.51 48.14 21.21
N LEU A 45 27.07 47.17 21.91
CA LEU A 45 26.93 45.76 21.59
C LEU A 45 26.00 45.11 22.62
N ASP A 46 24.80 44.75 22.19
CA ASP A 46 23.84 44.04 23.04
C ASP A 46 24.15 42.55 23.10
N LEU A 47 24.29 42.03 24.31
CA LEU A 47 24.48 40.61 24.61
C LEU A 47 23.39 40.10 25.55
N VAL A 48 23.01 38.84 25.37
CA VAL A 48 22.19 38.12 26.33
C VAL A 48 22.83 36.78 26.69
N ALA A 49 22.92 36.50 27.99
CA ALA A 49 23.51 35.28 28.53
C ALA A 49 22.43 34.37 29.16
N PHE A 50 22.54 33.07 28.88
CA PHE A 50 21.64 32.03 29.39
C PHE A 50 22.23 31.42 30.66
N THR A 51 22.15 32.17 31.76
CA THR A 51 22.75 31.76 33.05
C THR A 51 21.76 30.99 33.92
N THR A 52 22.29 30.06 34.72
CA THR A 52 21.58 29.45 35.84
C THR A 52 21.54 30.39 37.06
N PRO A 53 20.65 30.20 38.05
CA PRO A 53 20.61 31.02 39.26
C PRO A 53 21.98 31.16 39.96
N GLU A 54 22.79 30.10 39.96
CA GLU A 54 24.11 30.05 40.59
C GLU A 54 25.18 30.84 39.78
N GLN A 55 24.94 31.05 38.48
CA GLN A 55 25.84 31.77 37.57
C GLN A 55 25.50 33.26 37.45
N ARG A 56 24.47 33.75 38.15
CA ARG A 56 24.07 35.17 38.10
C ARG A 56 25.15 36.12 38.65
N SER A 57 25.90 35.70 39.67
CA SER A 57 27.02 36.50 40.19
C SER A 57 28.14 36.67 39.15
N GLN A 58 28.45 35.61 38.41
CA GLN A 58 29.46 35.63 37.34
C GLN A 58 29.07 36.55 36.18
N ALA A 59 27.77 36.65 35.87
CA ALA A 59 27.28 37.60 34.88
C ALA A 59 27.39 39.06 35.35
N ALA A 60 27.24 39.32 36.66
CA ALA A 60 27.47 40.64 37.23
C ALA A 60 28.96 41.02 37.14
N ASP A 61 29.87 40.10 37.51
CA ASP A 61 31.31 40.30 37.42
C ASP A 61 31.76 40.55 35.97
N LEU A 62 31.18 39.82 35.00
CA LEU A 62 31.43 40.06 33.58
C LEU A 62 30.96 41.44 33.14
N LYS A 63 29.81 41.91 33.63
CA LYS A 63 29.27 43.22 33.28
C LYS A 63 30.20 44.35 33.72
N GLU A 64 30.79 44.23 34.91
CA GLU A 64 31.82 45.15 35.41
C GLU A 64 33.10 45.07 34.56
N ALA A 65 33.58 43.86 34.27
CA ALA A 65 34.78 43.67 33.44
C ALA A 65 34.62 44.15 31.99
N LEU A 66 33.41 44.11 31.43
CA LEU A 66 33.09 44.66 30.11
C LEU A 66 33.12 46.20 30.14
N ALA A 67 32.63 46.82 31.22
CA ALA A 67 32.66 48.26 31.39
C ALA A 67 34.10 48.81 31.56
N GLU A 68 35.00 48.02 32.14
CA GLU A 68 36.43 48.36 32.28
C GLU A 68 37.31 47.93 31.09
N SER A 69 36.72 47.31 30.07
CA SER A 69 37.48 46.77 28.94
C SER A 69 37.93 47.87 27.96
N ASN A 70 38.99 47.60 27.19
CA ASN A 70 39.48 48.50 26.12
C ASN A 70 38.61 48.47 24.85
N LEU A 71 37.34 48.03 24.92
CA LEU A 71 36.44 48.06 23.78
C LEU A 71 36.01 49.52 23.52
N PRO A 72 36.07 50.01 22.27
CA PRO A 72 35.79 51.42 21.97
C PRO A 72 34.29 51.78 21.97
N PHE A 73 33.44 50.88 22.43
CA PHE A 73 31.99 51.03 22.52
C PHE A 73 31.46 50.31 23.77
N PRO A 74 30.33 50.76 24.33
CA PRO A 74 29.70 50.09 25.45
C PRO A 74 29.19 48.69 25.06
N VAL A 75 29.22 47.75 26.01
CA VAL A 75 28.66 46.40 25.84
C VAL A 75 27.61 46.18 26.92
N ASP A 76 26.36 46.01 26.51
CA ASP A 76 25.26 45.76 27.42
C ASP A 76 25.00 44.26 27.53
N LEU A 77 25.04 43.74 28.76
CA LEU A 77 24.81 42.32 29.05
C LEU A 77 23.50 42.15 29.83
N HIS A 78 22.59 41.37 29.24
CA HIS A 78 21.34 40.94 29.85
C HIS A 78 21.39 39.46 30.26
N VAL A 79 20.66 39.09 31.30
CA VAL A 79 20.39 37.69 31.66
C VAL A 79 19.04 37.30 31.05
N TRP A 80 19.02 36.23 30.25
CA TRP A 80 17.84 35.82 29.47
C TRP A 80 16.55 35.74 30.30
N ASP A 81 16.65 35.18 31.51
CA ASP A 81 15.52 34.98 32.41
C ASP A 81 14.92 36.29 32.95
N ASP A 82 15.70 37.37 32.94
CA ASP A 82 15.26 38.69 33.40
C ASP A 82 14.73 39.57 32.25
N VAL A 83 14.87 39.11 31.00
CA VAL A 83 14.35 39.79 29.81
C VAL A 83 12.84 39.56 29.67
N PRO A 84 11.99 40.60 29.56
CA PRO A 84 10.55 40.43 29.36
C PRO A 84 10.20 39.64 28.08
N GLU A 85 9.16 38.80 28.10
CA GLU A 85 8.83 37.88 27.00
C GLU A 85 8.62 38.59 25.64
N ARG A 86 7.95 39.75 25.64
CA ARG A 86 7.78 40.60 24.44
C ARG A 86 9.10 40.99 23.77
N PHE A 87 10.18 41.09 24.55
CA PHE A 87 11.51 41.46 24.07
C PHE A 87 12.32 40.23 23.67
N ARG A 88 12.10 39.08 24.31
CA ARG A 88 12.66 37.78 23.89
C ARG A 88 12.22 37.40 22.47
N GLU A 89 10.97 37.68 22.10
CA GLU A 89 10.49 37.48 20.73
C GLU A 89 11.25 38.32 19.70
N ILE A 90 11.65 39.54 20.06
CA ILE A 90 12.44 40.42 19.20
C ILE A 90 13.86 39.88 19.03
N ILE A 91 14.48 39.43 20.12
CA ILE A 91 15.83 38.84 20.09
C ILE A 91 15.84 37.56 19.24
N ARG A 92 14.84 36.68 19.41
CA ARG A 92 14.73 35.42 18.64
C ARG A 92 14.64 35.63 17.13
N LYS A 93 14.17 36.79 16.66
CA LYS A 93 14.09 37.11 15.23
C LYS A 93 15.46 37.37 14.60
N ASP A 94 16.34 38.09 15.31
CA ASP A 94 17.59 38.62 14.76
C ASP A 94 18.75 38.58 15.77
N TYR A 95 19.23 37.38 16.12
CA TYR A 95 20.38 37.18 17.01
C TYR A 95 21.52 36.43 16.32
N MET A 96 22.71 36.52 16.92
CA MET A 96 23.87 35.74 16.50
C MET A 96 24.54 35.08 17.70
N VAL A 97 24.96 33.83 17.54
CA VAL A 97 25.61 33.09 18.64
C VAL A 97 27.06 33.55 18.80
N VAL A 98 27.35 34.13 19.97
CA VAL A 98 28.63 34.73 20.35
C VAL A 98 29.47 33.71 21.11
N GLN A 99 28.85 32.99 22.03
CA GLN A 99 29.42 31.84 22.72
C GLN A 99 28.37 30.74 22.76
N GLU A 100 28.71 29.54 22.28
CA GLU A 100 27.87 28.37 22.51
C GLU A 100 27.96 27.99 23.99
N ALA A 101 26.88 27.46 24.56
CA ALA A 101 27.02 26.77 25.84
C ALA A 101 28.12 25.70 25.67
N LYS A 102 29.01 25.56 26.65
CA LYS A 102 29.65 24.24 26.84
C LYS A 102 28.45 23.33 26.92
N GLN A 103 28.34 22.38 25.98
CA GLN A 103 27.61 21.18 26.31
C GLN A 103 28.14 20.77 27.68
N PRO A 104 27.29 20.51 28.69
CA PRO A 104 27.79 19.90 29.89
C PRO A 104 28.74 18.81 29.39
N GLU A 105 30.02 18.90 29.77
CA GLU A 105 30.92 17.74 29.65
C GLU A 105 30.05 16.60 30.03
N SER A 106 29.84 15.67 29.09
CA SER A 106 28.70 14.78 29.14
C SER A 106 28.57 14.39 30.59
N LYS A 107 27.40 14.64 31.19
CA LYS A 107 26.91 13.60 32.06
C LYS A 107 26.80 12.41 31.09
N THR A 108 27.93 11.76 30.85
CA THR A 108 28.02 10.34 30.70
C THR A 108 27.20 9.93 31.90
N SER A 109 25.94 9.61 31.63
CA SER A 109 25.17 8.80 32.55
C SER A 109 26.17 7.80 33.09
N MET A 110 26.36 7.77 34.41
CA MET A 110 27.11 6.68 35.02
C MET A 110 26.62 5.39 34.35
N PRO A 111 27.52 4.49 33.91
CA PRO A 111 27.09 3.24 33.27
C PRO A 111 25.98 2.61 34.11
N GLY A 112 24.72 2.66 33.62
CA GLY A 112 23.54 2.25 34.38
C GLY A 112 22.35 3.23 34.46
N GLU A 113 22.49 4.53 34.18
CA GLU A 113 21.32 5.44 34.11
C GLU A 113 20.71 5.47 32.70
N TRP A 114 19.49 4.92 32.56
CA TRP A 114 18.72 4.98 31.31
C TRP A 114 17.99 6.34 31.17
N PRO A 115 18.07 7.02 30.01
CA PRO A 115 18.87 6.70 28.83
C PRO A 115 20.32 7.17 28.79
N GLU A 116 21.21 6.27 28.35
CA GLU A 116 22.58 6.59 27.94
C GLU A 116 22.51 7.33 26.61
N MET A 117 22.99 8.58 26.57
CA MET A 117 23.09 9.33 25.33
C MET A 117 24.41 9.01 24.62
N THR A 118 24.34 8.37 23.45
CA THR A 118 25.51 8.11 22.59
C THR A 118 25.27 8.57 21.16
N THR A 119 26.27 8.43 20.29
CA THR A 119 26.17 8.75 18.86
C THR A 119 26.36 7.52 17.99
N PHE A 120 25.85 7.56 16.77
CA PHE A 120 26.11 6.52 15.78
C PHE A 120 27.61 6.38 15.50
N ALA A 121 28.38 7.48 15.49
CA ALA A 121 29.83 7.44 15.35
C ALA A 121 30.49 6.59 16.44
N ASN A 122 30.14 6.82 17.71
CA ASN A 122 30.68 6.04 18.84
C ASN A 122 30.31 4.55 18.71
N LEU A 123 29.05 4.23 18.39
CA LEU A 123 28.62 2.85 18.19
C LEU A 123 29.32 2.15 17.02
N ILE A 124 29.70 2.89 15.99
CA ILE A 124 30.52 2.37 14.88
C ILE A 124 31.95 2.13 15.33
N GLU A 125 32.55 3.05 16.10
CA GLU A 125 33.90 2.90 16.66
C GLU A 125 33.99 1.72 17.64
N GLU A 126 32.94 1.48 18.42
CA GLU A 126 32.77 0.29 19.29
C GLU A 126 32.59 -1.01 18.49
N GLY A 127 32.35 -0.93 17.17
CA GLY A 127 32.05 -2.08 16.33
C GLY A 127 30.63 -2.64 16.52
N ALA A 128 29.75 -1.93 17.24
CA ALA A 128 28.39 -2.33 17.54
C ALA A 128 27.40 -2.03 16.39
N LEU A 129 27.66 -0.98 15.61
CA LEU A 129 26.81 -0.52 14.51
C LEU A 129 27.61 -0.42 13.20
N GLU A 130 27.02 -0.86 12.10
CA GLU A 130 27.54 -0.67 10.75
C GLU A 130 26.55 0.20 9.95
N ILE A 131 27.07 1.23 9.27
CA ILE A 131 26.30 2.01 8.30
C ILE A 131 26.91 1.85 6.92
N GLY A 132 26.06 1.68 5.91
CA GLY A 132 26.51 1.54 4.53
C GLY A 132 25.54 2.17 3.53
N ASP A 133 26.07 2.55 2.37
CA ASP A 133 25.30 2.99 1.22
C ASP A 133 25.03 1.82 0.25
N GLY A 134 24.17 2.06 -0.74
CA GLY A 134 23.89 1.09 -1.78
C GLY A 134 24.87 1.05 -2.96
N TYR A 135 24.67 0.06 -3.83
CA TYR A 135 25.44 -0.17 -5.04
C TYR A 135 25.04 0.81 -6.16
N ARG A 136 26.03 1.43 -6.82
CA ARG A 136 25.82 2.30 -7.98
C ARG A 136 25.73 1.47 -9.26
N ALA A 137 24.51 1.01 -9.56
CA ALA A 137 24.23 0.24 -10.77
C ALA A 137 24.32 1.09 -12.04
N LYS A 138 24.88 0.51 -13.11
CA LYS A 138 24.77 1.04 -14.49
C LYS A 138 23.54 0.46 -15.18
N ASN A 139 23.02 1.14 -16.20
CA ASN A 139 21.80 0.70 -16.89
C ASN A 139 21.99 -0.67 -17.56
N GLU A 140 23.19 -0.98 -18.06
CA GLU A 140 23.51 -2.26 -18.71
C GLU A 140 23.60 -3.44 -17.71
N GLU A 141 23.58 -3.16 -16.41
CA GLU A 141 23.63 -4.17 -15.34
C GLU A 141 22.22 -4.61 -14.91
N LEU A 142 21.19 -3.90 -15.36
CA LEU A 142 19.79 -4.04 -14.95
C LEU A 142 18.92 -4.56 -16.11
N GLY A 143 17.76 -5.12 -15.77
CA GLY A 143 16.83 -5.73 -16.74
C GLY A 143 16.96 -7.25 -16.85
N GLY A 144 17.64 -7.87 -15.89
CA GLY A 144 17.75 -9.32 -15.78
C GLY A 144 16.71 -9.97 -14.87
N ASP A 145 17.00 -11.21 -14.48
CA ASP A 145 16.17 -12.10 -13.64
C ASP A 145 16.79 -12.39 -12.26
N GLY A 146 17.94 -11.79 -11.94
CA GLY A 146 18.67 -11.99 -10.70
C GLY A 146 18.15 -11.17 -9.51
N LEU A 147 19.08 -10.77 -8.64
CA LEU A 147 18.79 -10.02 -7.40
C LEU A 147 18.04 -8.71 -7.66
N ILE A 148 17.13 -8.39 -6.74
CA ILE A 148 16.34 -7.16 -6.77
C ILE A 148 17.24 -5.95 -6.53
N PHE A 149 17.06 -4.89 -7.32
CA PHE A 149 17.67 -3.58 -7.09
C PHE A 149 16.65 -2.61 -6.48
N LEU A 150 16.77 -2.34 -5.18
CA LEU A 150 15.77 -1.56 -4.46
C LEU A 150 16.07 -0.06 -4.51
N ARG A 151 15.19 0.68 -5.18
CA ARG A 151 15.24 2.16 -5.24
C ARG A 151 14.47 2.82 -4.10
N ALA A 152 14.89 4.04 -3.73
CA ALA A 152 14.22 4.85 -2.70
C ALA A 152 12.71 5.10 -2.95
N GLY A 153 12.25 5.07 -4.21
CA GLY A 153 10.82 5.21 -4.53
C GLY A 153 9.95 4.03 -4.06
N HIS A 154 10.55 2.86 -3.82
CA HIS A 154 9.87 1.67 -3.33
C HIS A 154 9.82 1.60 -1.79
N VAL A 155 10.43 2.56 -1.10
CA VAL A 155 10.48 2.60 0.37
C VAL A 155 9.45 3.58 0.92
N THR A 156 8.57 3.07 1.78
CA THR A 156 7.61 3.86 2.55
C THR A 156 7.89 3.70 4.06
N ASN A 157 7.26 4.52 4.91
CA ASN A 157 7.41 4.43 6.36
C ASN A 157 6.76 3.17 6.98
N SER A 158 5.95 2.44 6.20
CA SER A 158 5.19 1.27 6.65
C SER A 158 5.65 -0.04 6.01
N HIS A 159 6.02 -0.02 4.73
CA HIS A 159 6.40 -1.22 3.98
C HIS A 159 7.35 -0.91 2.81
N VAL A 160 7.91 -1.98 2.24
CA VAL A 160 8.66 -1.94 0.98
C VAL A 160 7.79 -2.50 -0.12
N ASP A 161 7.59 -1.73 -1.19
CA ASP A 161 6.85 -2.17 -2.38
C ASP A 161 7.80 -2.85 -3.36
N PHE A 162 7.66 -4.17 -3.51
CA PHE A 162 8.44 -4.94 -4.47
C PHE A 162 7.82 -4.99 -5.87
N THR A 163 6.71 -4.27 -6.10
CA THR A 163 6.01 -4.28 -7.39
C THR A 163 6.79 -3.53 -8.47
N GLY A 164 7.15 -4.26 -9.53
CA GLY A 164 7.87 -3.71 -10.67
C GLY A 164 9.26 -3.19 -10.34
N VAL A 165 9.94 -3.82 -9.37
CA VAL A 165 11.35 -3.54 -9.07
C VAL A 165 12.24 -4.02 -10.22
N GLU A 166 13.31 -3.26 -10.48
CA GLU A 166 14.37 -3.70 -11.40
C GLU A 166 15.22 -4.80 -10.77
N ARG A 167 15.85 -5.60 -11.62
CA ARG A 167 16.69 -6.72 -11.23
C ARG A 167 18.00 -6.68 -11.98
N PHE A 168 19.07 -7.14 -11.32
CA PHE A 168 20.35 -7.35 -11.96
C PHE A 168 20.31 -8.56 -12.90
N HIS A 169 21.20 -8.59 -13.89
CA HIS A 169 21.52 -9.83 -14.59
C HIS A 169 22.17 -10.83 -13.63
N ALA A 170 21.77 -12.11 -13.69
CA ALA A 170 22.22 -13.16 -12.77
C ALA A 170 23.75 -13.29 -12.65
N ALA A 171 24.49 -13.01 -13.73
CA ALA A 171 25.96 -13.04 -13.74
C ALA A 171 26.62 -12.02 -12.78
N LEU A 172 25.88 -11.01 -12.31
CA LEU A 172 26.41 -9.91 -11.48
C LEU A 172 26.21 -10.13 -9.98
N GLU A 173 25.55 -11.21 -9.55
CA GLU A 173 25.23 -11.47 -8.14
C GLU A 173 26.46 -11.42 -7.23
N ALA A 174 27.57 -12.04 -7.64
CA ALA A 174 28.80 -12.07 -6.86
C ALA A 174 29.34 -10.66 -6.58
N ARG A 175 29.16 -9.71 -7.51
CA ARG A 175 29.69 -8.35 -7.43
C ARG A 175 28.85 -7.44 -6.54
N VAL A 176 27.55 -7.69 -6.45
CA VAL A 176 26.61 -6.87 -5.65
C VAL A 176 26.33 -7.45 -4.26
N ARG A 177 26.80 -8.67 -3.98
CA ARG A 177 26.57 -9.40 -2.72
C ARG A 177 26.98 -8.63 -1.46
N SER A 178 28.02 -7.79 -1.52
CA SER A 178 28.46 -6.97 -0.37
C SER A 178 27.45 -5.89 0.03
N LYS A 179 26.51 -5.56 -0.86
CA LYS A 179 25.45 -4.57 -0.65
C LYS A 179 24.06 -5.22 -0.52
N LEU A 180 24.02 -6.51 -0.21
CA LEU A 180 22.77 -7.25 -0.01
C LEU A 180 22.14 -6.91 1.34
N SER A 181 20.80 -6.85 1.34
CA SER A 181 19.98 -6.70 2.53
C SER A 181 20.13 -7.88 3.48
N ILE A 182 20.19 -7.61 4.78
CA ILE A 182 20.18 -8.64 5.82
C ILE A 182 18.95 -8.41 6.73
N PRO A 183 18.19 -9.45 7.10
CA PRO A 183 17.13 -9.32 8.09
C PRO A 183 17.64 -8.69 9.38
N GLY A 184 16.98 -7.62 9.84
CA GLY A 184 17.44 -6.80 10.95
C GLY A 184 18.05 -5.46 10.55
N ASP A 185 18.33 -5.24 9.26
CA ASP A 185 18.79 -3.93 8.76
C ASP A 185 17.66 -2.90 8.87
N ALA A 186 17.95 -1.73 9.43
CA ALA A 186 17.10 -0.55 9.30
C ALA A 186 17.52 0.23 8.05
N VAL A 187 16.58 0.43 7.12
CA VAL A 187 16.85 1.05 5.81
C VAL A 187 16.36 2.49 5.84
N VAL A 188 17.18 3.42 5.34
CA VAL A 188 16.87 4.86 5.35
C VAL A 188 17.08 5.46 3.96
N THR A 189 16.12 6.26 3.51
CA THR A 189 16.25 7.02 2.27
C THR A 189 17.12 8.27 2.49
N THR A 190 18.08 8.51 1.60
CA THR A 190 19.09 9.56 1.81
C THR A 190 18.91 10.80 0.94
N LYS A 191 18.09 10.75 -0.12
CA LYS A 191 17.98 11.84 -1.09
C LYS A 191 16.56 12.08 -1.61
N GLY A 192 16.22 13.35 -1.81
CA GLY A 192 14.97 13.80 -2.43
C GLY A 192 13.82 14.02 -1.45
N ASN A 193 12.60 14.08 -1.97
CA ASN A 193 11.40 14.33 -1.15
C ASN A 193 11.09 13.20 -0.17
N SER A 194 11.68 12.02 -0.38
CA SER A 194 11.57 10.88 0.51
C SER A 194 12.63 10.85 1.60
N THR A 195 13.60 11.77 1.66
CA THR A 195 14.74 11.72 2.60
C THR A 195 14.30 11.51 4.05
N GLY A 196 14.90 10.53 4.71
CA GLY A 196 14.66 10.16 6.11
C GLY A 196 13.43 9.29 6.35
N ARG A 197 12.82 8.74 5.30
CA ARG A 197 11.88 7.62 5.44
C ARG A 197 12.67 6.39 5.87
N THR A 198 12.10 5.64 6.81
CA THR A 198 12.75 4.45 7.35
C THR A 198 11.87 3.22 7.20
N THR A 199 12.50 2.07 6.98
CA THR A 199 11.84 0.76 6.96
C THR A 199 12.78 -0.29 7.55
N PHE A 200 12.30 -1.52 7.72
CA PHE A 200 13.03 -2.58 8.40
C PHE A 200 12.99 -3.87 7.61
N VAL A 201 14.14 -4.51 7.41
CA VAL A 201 14.24 -5.75 6.64
C VAL A 201 13.80 -6.92 7.51
N THR A 202 12.70 -7.57 7.13
CA THR A 202 12.18 -8.77 7.80
C THR A 202 12.59 -10.04 7.08
N SER A 203 12.58 -11.19 7.77
CA SER A 203 12.87 -12.51 7.17
C SER A 203 11.89 -12.93 6.06
N SER A 204 10.68 -12.38 6.04
CA SER A 204 9.69 -12.63 4.98
C SER A 204 9.92 -11.82 3.69
N MET A 205 10.85 -10.85 3.69
CA MET A 205 11.14 -10.06 2.49
C MET A 205 12.11 -10.80 1.57
N PRO A 206 11.95 -10.70 0.24
CA PRO A 206 12.96 -11.21 -0.68
C PRO A 206 14.27 -10.42 -0.51
N PRO A 207 15.44 -11.05 -0.68
CA PRO A 207 16.71 -10.35 -0.59
C PRO A 207 16.85 -9.32 -1.72
N PHE A 208 17.38 -8.15 -1.39
CA PHE A 208 17.55 -7.05 -2.34
C PHE A 208 18.86 -6.30 -2.12
N VAL A 209 19.34 -5.65 -3.16
CA VAL A 209 20.53 -4.80 -3.13
C VAL A 209 20.10 -3.34 -2.98
N TYR A 210 20.70 -2.63 -2.03
CA TYR A 210 20.41 -1.22 -1.80
C TYR A 210 20.84 -0.35 -2.99
N SER A 211 20.02 0.60 -3.42
CA SER A 211 20.44 1.67 -4.35
C SER A 211 21.23 2.79 -3.64
N PRO A 212 21.97 3.66 -4.34
CA PRO A 212 22.79 4.72 -3.72
C PRO A 212 21.98 5.77 -2.96
N HIS A 213 20.66 5.85 -3.17
CA HIS A 213 19.75 6.73 -2.44
C HIS A 213 19.15 6.05 -1.20
N LEU A 214 19.63 4.85 -0.86
CA LEU A 214 19.35 4.13 0.37
C LEU A 214 20.65 3.95 1.15
N SER A 215 20.55 4.08 2.46
CA SER A 215 21.53 3.56 3.40
C SER A 215 20.88 2.50 4.29
N TYR A 216 21.71 1.68 4.92
CA TYR A 216 21.27 0.74 5.95
C TYR A 216 22.05 0.97 7.24
N TRP A 217 21.39 0.67 8.36
CA TRP A 217 21.97 0.59 9.69
C TRP A 217 21.84 -0.85 10.16
N ARG A 218 22.97 -1.46 10.49
CA ARG A 218 23.08 -2.87 10.81
C ARG A 218 23.68 -3.04 12.21
N SER A 219 22.93 -3.67 13.10
CA SER A 219 23.49 -4.11 14.38
C SER A 219 24.52 -5.23 14.14
N LYS A 220 25.74 -5.00 14.63
CA LYS A 220 26.86 -5.94 14.59
C LYS A 220 27.09 -6.61 15.94
N ASP A 221 26.81 -5.88 17.02
CA ASP A 221 26.80 -6.42 18.37
C ASP A 221 25.39 -6.35 18.98
N ARG A 222 24.73 -7.51 19.02
CA ARG A 222 23.38 -7.70 19.57
C ARG A 222 23.32 -7.61 21.10
N ASN A 223 24.47 -7.47 21.77
CA ASN A 223 24.54 -7.19 23.20
C ASN A 223 24.64 -5.70 23.50
N ARG A 224 24.93 -4.87 22.48
CA ARG A 224 25.04 -3.41 22.61
C ARG A 224 23.87 -2.67 22.00
N ILE A 225 23.49 -3.03 20.77
CA ILE A 225 22.39 -2.38 20.06
C ILE A 225 21.50 -3.40 19.38
N GLU A 226 20.20 -3.35 19.63
CA GLU A 226 19.26 -4.26 18.98
C GLU A 226 18.65 -3.66 17.71
N GLY A 227 18.62 -4.45 16.63
CA GLY A 227 18.10 -4.00 15.34
C GLY A 227 16.61 -3.62 15.39
N GLY A 228 15.81 -4.41 16.13
CA GLY A 228 14.40 -4.08 16.38
C GLY A 228 14.21 -2.78 17.16
N PHE A 229 15.14 -2.41 18.03
CA PHE A 229 15.10 -1.12 18.72
C PHE A 229 15.39 0.02 17.75
N LEU A 230 16.41 -0.12 16.88
CA LEU A 230 16.71 0.86 15.82
C LEU A 230 15.50 1.14 14.91
N ARG A 231 14.72 0.10 14.58
CA ARG A 231 13.46 0.24 13.83
C ARG A 231 12.52 1.26 14.50
N TYR A 232 12.26 1.10 15.79
CA TYR A 232 11.31 1.96 16.51
C TYR A 232 11.89 3.32 16.88
N TRP A 233 13.17 3.36 17.25
CA TRP A 233 13.88 4.62 17.46
C TRP A 233 13.84 5.51 16.21
N SER A 234 13.99 4.94 15.01
CA SER A 234 13.89 5.66 13.74
C SER A 234 12.50 6.24 13.43
N LYS A 235 11.49 5.88 14.22
CA LYS A 235 10.12 6.41 14.13
C LYS A 235 9.78 7.37 15.26
N SER A 236 10.73 7.65 16.15
CA SER A 236 10.54 8.52 17.30
C SER A 236 10.67 10.01 16.95
N SER A 237 10.24 10.87 17.89
CA SER A 237 10.48 12.31 17.82
C SER A 237 11.97 12.63 17.87
N GLU A 238 12.76 11.89 18.65
CA GLU A 238 14.22 12.09 18.76
C GLU A 238 14.92 12.00 17.40
N PHE A 239 14.54 11.03 16.56
CA PHE A 239 15.07 10.95 15.19
C PHE A 239 14.52 12.06 14.29
N SER A 240 13.22 12.31 14.36
CA SER A 240 12.53 13.26 13.49
C SER A 240 13.00 14.71 13.69
N GLU A 241 13.24 15.10 14.95
CA GLU A 241 13.78 16.42 15.32
C GLU A 241 15.21 16.61 14.79
N GLN A 242 16.08 15.61 14.99
CA GLN A 242 17.44 15.66 14.45
C GLN A 242 17.47 15.75 12.92
N LEU A 243 16.63 14.96 12.25
CA LEU A 243 16.49 14.99 10.80
C LEU A 243 16.02 16.38 10.30
N SER A 244 15.09 17.01 11.02
CA SER A 244 14.59 18.36 10.66
C SER A 244 15.70 19.43 10.77
N GLY A 245 16.52 19.37 11.82
CA GLY A 245 17.66 20.28 12.00
C GLY A 245 18.74 20.09 10.93
N MET A 246 18.97 18.85 10.49
CA MET A 246 19.93 18.55 9.41
C MET A 246 19.43 19.02 8.03
N LYS A 247 18.12 18.91 7.76
CA LYS A 247 17.51 19.31 6.48
C LYS A 247 17.47 20.83 6.26
N ALA A 248 17.42 21.64 7.33
CA ALA A 248 17.34 23.10 7.25
C ALA A 248 18.66 23.79 6.80
N SER A 249 19.74 23.02 6.62
CA SER A 249 21.08 23.56 6.40
C SER A 249 21.48 23.76 4.93
N THR A 250 20.60 23.46 3.96
CA THR A 250 20.92 23.61 2.52
C THR A 250 19.71 24.02 1.66
N ASP A 251 19.87 25.00 0.78
CA ASP A 251 18.89 25.43 -0.26
C ASP A 251 18.69 24.39 -1.40
N MET A 252 19.30 23.20 -1.29
CA MET A 252 19.19 22.10 -2.26
C MET A 252 18.23 21.02 -1.76
N ALA A 253 17.76 20.16 -2.67
CA ALA A 253 16.86 19.04 -2.35
C ALA A 253 17.34 18.26 -1.10
N PRO A 254 16.43 17.91 -0.17
CA PRO A 254 16.81 17.34 1.13
C PRO A 254 17.77 16.15 0.98
N TYR A 255 18.90 16.19 1.67
CA TYR A 255 19.94 15.17 1.61
C TYR A 255 20.41 14.79 3.02
N LEU A 256 20.48 13.49 3.31
CA LEU A 256 20.96 12.92 4.57
C LEU A 256 22.21 12.10 4.27
N SER A 257 23.39 12.72 4.40
CA SER A 257 24.66 12.06 4.09
C SER A 257 25.02 11.01 5.15
N LEU A 258 25.95 10.09 4.81
CA LEU A 258 26.49 9.16 5.82
C LEU A 258 27.21 9.89 6.96
N ILE A 259 27.79 11.07 6.69
CA ILE A 259 28.45 11.89 7.73
C ILE A 259 27.40 12.42 8.71
N ASP A 260 26.24 12.87 8.21
CA ASP A 260 25.13 13.33 9.04
C ASP A 260 24.55 12.18 9.85
N GLN A 261 24.40 10.99 9.24
CA GLN A 261 23.95 9.79 9.94
C GLN A 261 24.89 9.39 11.08
N LYS A 262 26.21 9.52 10.92
CA LYS A 262 27.18 9.28 12.01
C LYS A 262 27.00 10.24 13.19
N ARG A 263 26.47 11.44 12.95
CA ARG A 263 26.22 12.46 13.98
C ARG A 263 24.91 12.26 14.73
N LEU A 264 24.05 11.33 14.29
CA LEU A 264 22.81 11.02 14.98
C LEU A 264 23.09 10.60 16.41
N ARG A 265 22.39 11.25 17.34
CA ARG A 265 22.38 10.96 18.77
C ARG A 265 21.23 10.00 19.06
N ILE A 266 21.47 9.00 19.88
CA ILE A 266 20.48 8.00 20.25
C ILE A 266 20.46 7.85 21.76
N SER A 267 19.25 7.96 22.33
CA SER A 267 18.92 7.55 23.69
C SER A 267 18.91 6.03 23.76
N LEU A 268 19.98 5.43 24.27
CA LEU A 268 20.20 4.00 24.24
C LEU A 268 19.88 3.36 25.61
N PRO A 269 18.82 2.53 25.70
CA PRO A 269 18.54 1.72 26.88
C PRO A 269 19.54 0.60 27.11
N PRO A 270 19.57 0.02 28.33
CA PRO A 270 20.15 -1.30 28.55
C PRO A 270 19.61 -2.31 27.53
N ILE A 271 20.43 -3.28 27.12
CA ILE A 271 20.07 -4.18 26.02
C ILE A 271 18.77 -4.98 26.28
N GLU A 272 18.50 -5.35 27.53
CA GLU A 272 17.26 -6.04 27.89
C GLU A 272 16.03 -5.15 27.68
N GLU A 273 16.13 -3.85 28.00
CA GLU A 273 15.06 -2.89 27.75
C GLU A 273 14.90 -2.63 26.24
N GLN A 274 15.99 -2.54 25.47
CA GLN A 274 15.92 -2.44 24.01
C GLN A 274 15.15 -3.62 23.40
N ARG A 275 15.47 -4.85 23.84
CA ARG A 275 14.80 -6.08 23.40
C ARG A 275 13.33 -6.09 23.81
N ALA A 276 13.02 -5.68 25.04
CA ALA A 276 11.64 -5.60 25.53
C ALA A 276 10.80 -4.58 24.72
N ILE A 277 11.34 -3.39 24.45
CA ILE A 277 10.70 -2.36 23.62
C ILE A 277 10.46 -2.89 22.20
N ALA A 278 11.50 -3.48 21.58
CA ALA A 278 11.43 -4.02 20.23
C ALA A 278 10.39 -5.15 20.13
N HIS A 279 10.38 -6.06 21.10
CA HIS A 279 9.43 -7.17 21.16
C HIS A 279 8.00 -6.67 21.35
N PHE A 280 7.77 -5.78 22.32
CA PHE A 280 6.43 -5.28 22.64
C PHE A 280 5.81 -4.48 21.47
N LEU A 281 6.55 -3.50 20.93
CA LEU A 281 6.07 -2.73 19.77
C LEU A 281 5.98 -3.59 18.51
N GLY A 282 6.89 -4.57 18.38
CA GLY A 282 6.87 -5.61 17.36
C GLY A 282 5.56 -6.38 17.35
N ALA A 283 5.15 -6.90 18.50
CA ALA A 283 3.91 -7.66 18.66
C ALA A 283 2.66 -6.84 18.29
N LEU A 284 2.64 -5.53 18.61
CA LEU A 284 1.55 -4.63 18.19
C LEU A 284 1.48 -4.50 16.66
N ASP A 285 2.61 -4.22 16.02
CA ASP A 285 2.69 -4.11 14.55
C ASP A 285 2.34 -5.42 13.85
N GLU A 286 2.82 -6.56 14.37
CA GLU A 286 2.50 -7.89 13.85
C GLU A 286 0.99 -8.17 13.93
N LYS A 287 0.36 -7.82 15.05
CA LYS A 287 -1.09 -7.96 15.21
C LYS A 287 -1.87 -7.07 14.24
N ILE A 288 -1.41 -5.85 14.01
CA ILE A 288 -2.02 -4.93 13.03
C ILE A 288 -1.98 -5.56 11.63
N GLU A 289 -0.82 -6.05 11.21
CA GLU A 289 -0.64 -6.68 9.90
C GLU A 289 -1.42 -7.99 9.77
N LEU A 290 -1.48 -8.81 10.81
CA LEU A 290 -2.28 -10.03 10.83
C LEU A 290 -3.76 -9.73 10.63
N ASN A 291 -4.28 -8.73 11.35
CA ASN A 291 -5.67 -8.30 11.21
C ASN A 291 -5.97 -7.73 9.82
N ARG A 292 -5.03 -7.00 9.19
CA ARG A 292 -5.16 -6.52 7.80
C ARG A 292 -5.28 -7.69 6.82
N LYS A 293 -4.36 -8.65 6.88
CA LYS A 293 -4.38 -9.87 6.04
C LYS A 293 -5.63 -10.71 6.26
N MET A 294 -6.09 -10.81 7.51
CA MET A 294 -7.33 -11.49 7.84
C MET A 294 -8.54 -10.79 7.18
N ASN A 295 -8.60 -9.46 7.21
CA ASN A 295 -9.67 -8.72 6.55
C ASN A 295 -9.66 -8.90 5.02
N GLU A 296 -8.48 -8.87 4.39
CA GLU A 296 -8.34 -9.18 2.96
C GLU A 296 -8.86 -10.58 2.61
N THR A 297 -8.59 -11.57 3.48
CA THR A 297 -9.06 -12.95 3.32
C THR A 297 -10.58 -13.06 3.51
N LEU A 298 -11.13 -12.41 4.54
CA LEU A 298 -12.59 -12.39 4.80
C LEU A 298 -13.35 -11.78 3.63
N GLU A 299 -12.85 -10.68 3.07
CA GLU A 299 -13.43 -10.05 1.88
C GLU A 299 -13.30 -10.97 0.66
N ALA A 300 -12.15 -11.62 0.46
CA ALA A 300 -11.97 -12.60 -0.62
C ALA A 300 -12.94 -13.78 -0.52
N MET A 301 -13.19 -14.30 0.68
CA MET A 301 -14.20 -15.33 0.93
C MET A 301 -15.60 -14.84 0.56
N ALA A 302 -15.99 -13.64 1.00
CA ALA A 302 -17.29 -13.05 0.67
C ALA A 302 -17.46 -12.84 -0.85
N ARG A 303 -16.42 -12.37 -1.53
CA ARG A 303 -16.40 -12.23 -3.00
C ARG A 303 -16.55 -13.57 -3.70
N ALA A 304 -15.86 -14.62 -3.25
CA ALA A 304 -15.96 -15.95 -3.82
C ALA A 304 -17.39 -16.53 -3.66
N LEU A 305 -17.99 -16.35 -2.48
CA LEU A 305 -19.38 -16.75 -2.22
C LEU A 305 -20.37 -16.01 -3.14
N PHE A 306 -20.22 -14.68 -3.26
CA PHE A 306 -21.08 -13.88 -4.14
C PHE A 306 -20.96 -14.33 -5.60
N LYS A 307 -19.72 -14.52 -6.07
CA LYS A 307 -19.45 -14.99 -7.43
C LYS A 307 -20.10 -16.36 -7.69
N SER A 308 -19.90 -17.31 -6.78
CA SER A 308 -20.50 -18.65 -6.89
C SER A 308 -22.03 -18.61 -6.96
N TRP A 309 -22.67 -17.82 -6.09
CA TRP A 309 -24.13 -17.80 -5.97
C TRP A 309 -24.81 -16.98 -7.08
N PHE A 310 -24.30 -15.79 -7.39
CA PHE A 310 -24.99 -14.80 -8.22
C PHE A 310 -24.38 -14.56 -9.60
N ILE A 311 -23.17 -15.08 -9.88
CA ILE A 311 -22.49 -14.89 -11.17
C ILE A 311 -22.32 -16.23 -11.90
N ASP A 312 -21.71 -17.21 -11.23
CA ASP A 312 -21.44 -18.52 -11.81
C ASP A 312 -22.65 -19.47 -11.71
N PHE A 313 -23.52 -19.20 -10.73
CA PHE A 313 -24.72 -19.98 -10.38
C PHE A 313 -24.39 -21.43 -10.01
N ASP A 314 -23.31 -21.68 -9.26
CA ASP A 314 -22.85 -23.04 -8.95
C ASP A 314 -23.92 -23.89 -8.25
N PRO A 315 -24.67 -23.39 -7.24
CA PRO A 315 -25.74 -24.18 -6.61
C PRO A 315 -26.83 -24.59 -7.61
N VAL A 316 -27.21 -23.70 -8.53
CA VAL A 316 -28.22 -23.97 -9.58
C VAL A 316 -27.70 -25.03 -10.55
N ARG A 317 -26.43 -24.93 -10.97
CA ARG A 317 -25.80 -25.93 -11.85
C ARG A 317 -25.69 -27.29 -11.18
N ARG A 318 -25.36 -27.30 -9.89
CA ARG A 318 -25.28 -28.51 -9.07
C ARG A 318 -26.64 -29.19 -8.98
N ASN A 319 -27.70 -28.42 -8.71
CA ASN A 319 -29.08 -28.93 -8.70
C ASN A 319 -29.51 -29.46 -10.07
N ALA A 320 -29.23 -28.72 -11.14
CA ALA A 320 -29.52 -29.16 -12.51
C ALA A 320 -28.81 -30.48 -12.88
N ALA A 321 -27.57 -30.65 -12.45
CA ALA A 321 -26.83 -31.89 -12.65
C ALA A 321 -27.41 -33.05 -11.85
N ARG A 322 -27.85 -32.82 -10.61
CA ARG A 322 -28.53 -33.83 -9.77
C ARG A 322 -29.84 -34.28 -10.41
N THR A 323 -30.68 -33.34 -10.87
CA THR A 323 -31.96 -33.67 -11.53
C THR A 323 -31.76 -34.48 -12.82
N ARG A 324 -30.73 -34.19 -13.61
CA ARG A 324 -30.41 -34.96 -14.84
C ARG A 324 -29.94 -36.38 -14.58
N ASN A 325 -29.29 -36.61 -13.44
CA ASN A 325 -28.71 -37.92 -13.08
C ASN A 325 -29.67 -38.80 -12.26
N GLN A 326 -30.91 -38.36 -12.01
CA GLN A 326 -31.93 -39.24 -11.42
C GLN A 326 -32.53 -40.15 -12.50
N PRO A 327 -32.59 -41.48 -12.30
CA PRO A 327 -33.23 -42.38 -13.23
C PRO A 327 -34.74 -42.10 -13.28
N SER A 328 -35.27 -41.84 -14.48
CA SER A 328 -36.69 -41.61 -14.71
C SER A 328 -37.53 -42.77 -14.13
N PRO A 329 -38.56 -42.51 -13.30
CA PRO A 329 -39.47 -43.56 -12.86
C PRO A 329 -40.36 -43.99 -14.03
N GLY A 330 -40.13 -45.22 -14.51
CA GLY A 330 -41.12 -45.96 -15.29
C GLY A 330 -40.96 -45.90 -16.79
N LEU A 331 -40.15 -46.82 -17.33
CA LEU A 331 -40.42 -47.52 -18.59
C LEU A 331 -39.81 -48.92 -18.46
N ARG A 332 -40.64 -49.97 -18.36
CA ARG A 332 -40.19 -51.36 -18.39
C ARG A 332 -39.61 -51.68 -19.79
N PRO A 333 -38.50 -52.42 -19.90
CA PRO A 333 -38.02 -52.90 -21.19
C PRO A 333 -38.88 -54.08 -21.68
N PRO A 334 -39.18 -54.21 -22.98
CA PRO A 334 -39.78 -55.43 -23.51
C PRO A 334 -38.72 -56.54 -23.63
N SER A 335 -39.17 -57.78 -23.45
CA SER A 335 -38.36 -59.01 -23.53
C SER A 335 -37.85 -59.31 -24.96
N PRO A 336 -36.77 -60.09 -25.12
CA PRO A 336 -36.10 -60.27 -26.39
C PRO A 336 -36.64 -61.48 -27.17
N SER A 337 -37.05 -61.25 -28.43
CA SER A 337 -37.17 -62.32 -29.42
C SER A 337 -37.09 -61.77 -30.85
N GLY A 338 -36.20 -62.34 -31.66
CA GLY A 338 -36.36 -62.37 -33.12
C GLY A 338 -35.26 -61.71 -33.94
N ARG A 339 -34.33 -62.53 -34.42
CA ARG A 339 -33.24 -62.27 -35.38
C ARG A 339 -33.74 -61.70 -36.72
N GLY A 340 -32.89 -60.92 -37.40
CA GLY A 340 -32.99 -60.70 -38.85
C GLY A 340 -32.07 -59.60 -39.37
N ALA A 341 -31.03 -59.99 -40.12
CA ALA A 341 -29.90 -59.19 -40.60
C ALA A 341 -30.21 -58.09 -41.64
N GLY A 342 -29.36 -57.06 -41.69
CA GLY A 342 -29.02 -56.33 -42.93
C GLY A 342 -28.68 -54.84 -42.78
N GLY A 343 -27.41 -54.47 -43.01
CA GLY A 343 -27.04 -53.17 -43.62
C GLY A 343 -26.38 -52.08 -42.76
N GLU A 344 -25.06 -51.94 -42.93
CA GLU A 344 -24.29 -50.68 -43.04
C GLU A 344 -24.15 -49.72 -41.83
N GLY A 345 -23.01 -49.83 -41.13
CA GLY A 345 -21.99 -48.77 -41.16
C GLY A 345 -22.14 -47.51 -40.31
N ALA A 346 -22.56 -47.59 -39.03
CA ALA A 346 -22.36 -46.50 -38.08
C ALA A 346 -20.96 -46.57 -37.43
N LYS A 347 -20.15 -45.51 -37.54
CA LYS A 347 -18.91 -45.33 -36.77
C LYS A 347 -18.92 -44.01 -35.99
N HIS A 348 -19.04 -44.15 -34.68
CA HIS A 348 -18.52 -43.32 -33.59
C HIS A 348 -18.79 -41.79 -33.64
N GLU A 349 -19.92 -41.37 -33.07
CA GLU A 349 -19.99 -40.08 -32.38
C GLU A 349 -19.25 -40.22 -31.04
N GLY A 350 -18.05 -39.67 -30.99
CA GLY A 350 -17.29 -39.50 -29.75
C GLY A 350 -17.93 -38.42 -28.90
N GLU A 351 -17.91 -38.64 -27.59
CA GLU A 351 -18.28 -37.68 -26.55
C GLU A 351 -17.50 -36.37 -26.73
N GLU A 352 -18.13 -35.39 -27.39
CA GLU A 352 -17.60 -34.03 -27.47
C GLU A 352 -17.67 -33.34 -26.10
N GLY A 353 -16.51 -32.84 -25.69
CA GLY A 353 -16.27 -32.11 -24.45
C GLY A 353 -17.31 -31.04 -24.15
N LYS A 354 -17.74 -31.01 -22.90
CA LYS A 354 -18.58 -29.98 -22.28
C LYS A 354 -18.02 -28.59 -22.65
N GLN A 355 -18.75 -27.90 -23.53
CA GLN A 355 -18.49 -26.52 -23.94
C GLN A 355 -18.40 -25.60 -22.70
N TYR A 356 -17.22 -25.08 -22.43
CA TYR A 356 -17.05 -23.86 -21.64
C TYR A 356 -17.58 -22.68 -22.47
N ARG A 357 -18.84 -22.28 -22.25
CA ARG A 357 -19.40 -21.02 -22.76
C ARG A 357 -19.13 -19.95 -21.71
N GLY A 358 -18.13 -19.10 -21.97
CA GLY A 358 -17.74 -18.01 -21.08
C GLY A 358 -18.87 -17.04 -20.74
N GLY A 359 -18.74 -16.46 -19.55
CA GLY A 359 -19.23 -15.16 -19.07
C GLY A 359 -20.67 -14.77 -19.41
N TYR A 360 -21.54 -14.76 -18.40
CA TYR A 360 -22.83 -14.07 -18.49
C TYR A 360 -22.62 -12.54 -18.66
N ASP A 361 -23.59 -11.87 -19.28
CA ASP A 361 -23.64 -10.41 -19.53
C ASP A 361 -23.75 -9.58 -18.22
N PHE A 362 -23.70 -10.22 -17.05
CA PHE A 362 -23.92 -9.59 -15.75
C PHE A 362 -22.77 -8.65 -15.34
N THR A 363 -21.51 -8.99 -15.61
CA THR A 363 -20.36 -8.15 -15.19
C THR A 363 -20.18 -6.87 -16.02
N GLY A 364 -20.92 -6.71 -17.12
CA GLY A 364 -20.71 -5.63 -18.09
C GLY A 364 -19.44 -5.77 -18.93
N LEU A 365 -18.58 -6.77 -18.67
CA LEU A 365 -17.35 -7.02 -19.44
C LEU A 365 -17.65 -7.47 -20.88
N VAL A 366 -18.82 -8.08 -21.12
CA VAL A 366 -19.31 -8.40 -22.48
C VAL A 366 -19.73 -7.13 -23.23
N GLU A 367 -20.34 -6.16 -22.56
CA GLU A 367 -20.70 -4.86 -23.13
C GLU A 367 -19.44 -3.99 -23.35
N THR A 368 -18.47 -4.01 -22.43
CA THR A 368 -17.14 -3.43 -22.61
C THR A 368 -16.42 -4.05 -23.80
N ALA A 369 -16.46 -5.39 -23.95
CA ALA A 369 -15.94 -6.07 -25.13
C ALA A 369 -16.69 -5.68 -26.41
N ARG A 370 -18.00 -5.42 -26.37
CA ARG A 370 -18.79 -4.90 -27.51
C ARG A 370 -18.41 -3.46 -27.86
N ILE A 371 -18.12 -2.61 -26.87
CA ILE A 371 -17.64 -1.24 -27.07
C ILE A 371 -16.22 -1.24 -27.65
N LEU A 372 -15.33 -2.08 -27.11
CA LEU A 372 -13.97 -2.26 -27.64
C LEU A 372 -13.98 -2.79 -29.08
N ARG A 373 -14.89 -3.70 -29.43
CA ARG A 373 -15.11 -4.14 -30.83
C ARG A 373 -15.57 -3.02 -31.78
N LYS A 374 -16.09 -1.91 -31.26
CA LYS A 374 -16.44 -0.72 -32.07
C LYS A 374 -15.32 0.32 -32.12
N ALA A 375 -14.30 0.21 -31.27
CA ALA A 375 -13.18 1.14 -31.13
C ALA A 375 -11.82 0.46 -31.43
N GLN A 376 -11.80 -0.50 -32.37
CA GLN A 376 -10.61 -1.29 -32.70
C GLN A 376 -9.54 -0.45 -33.39
N THR A 377 -8.27 -0.72 -33.07
CA THR A 377 -7.14 -0.16 -33.80
C THR A 377 -7.04 -0.72 -35.23
N SER A 378 -6.32 -0.02 -36.12
CA SER A 378 -6.06 -0.51 -37.49
C SER A 378 -5.33 -1.86 -37.49
N ALA A 379 -4.42 -2.07 -36.53
CA ALA A 379 -3.72 -3.33 -36.30
C ALA A 379 -4.67 -4.46 -35.90
N GLU A 380 -5.59 -4.24 -34.95
CA GLU A 380 -6.58 -5.27 -34.56
C GLU A 380 -7.52 -5.66 -35.70
N ASN A 381 -7.95 -4.70 -36.53
CA ASN A 381 -8.78 -5.01 -37.69
C ASN A 381 -8.01 -5.86 -38.71
N LEU A 382 -6.76 -5.48 -38.99
CA LEU A 382 -5.88 -6.23 -39.89
C LEU A 382 -5.64 -7.66 -39.37
N PHE A 383 -5.34 -7.83 -38.07
CA PHE A 383 -5.16 -9.15 -37.49
C PHE A 383 -6.43 -10.00 -37.63
N TRP A 384 -7.59 -9.42 -37.32
CA TRP A 384 -8.85 -10.13 -37.36
C TRP A 384 -9.19 -10.62 -38.78
N GLU A 385 -8.90 -9.83 -39.81
CA GLU A 385 -9.08 -10.27 -41.20
C GLU A 385 -8.22 -11.48 -41.58
N LEU A 386 -7.03 -11.60 -41.00
CA LEU A 386 -6.10 -12.70 -41.27
C LEU A 386 -6.49 -14.00 -40.55
N VAL A 387 -7.14 -13.91 -39.38
CA VAL A 387 -7.41 -15.09 -38.52
C VAL A 387 -8.88 -15.50 -38.41
N ARG A 388 -9.82 -14.66 -38.88
CA ARG A 388 -11.26 -14.96 -38.83
C ARG A 388 -11.62 -16.19 -39.66
N ASP A 389 -12.80 -16.75 -39.40
CA ASP A 389 -13.38 -17.83 -40.20
C ASP A 389 -12.45 -19.04 -40.42
N ARG A 390 -11.55 -19.30 -39.45
CA ARG A 390 -10.54 -20.37 -39.49
C ARG A 390 -9.52 -20.22 -40.64
N GLN A 391 -9.35 -19.02 -41.18
CA GLN A 391 -8.42 -18.74 -42.29
C GLN A 391 -6.96 -18.99 -41.91
N PHE A 392 -6.61 -18.86 -40.63
CA PHE A 392 -5.28 -19.16 -40.13
C PHE A 392 -5.21 -20.57 -39.52
N MET A 393 -4.52 -21.49 -40.23
CA MET A 393 -4.25 -22.87 -39.80
C MET A 393 -5.48 -23.71 -39.38
N GLY A 394 -6.68 -23.35 -39.84
CA GLY A 394 -7.93 -24.00 -39.43
C GLY A 394 -8.37 -23.67 -37.99
N LEU A 395 -7.62 -22.83 -37.28
CA LEU A 395 -7.83 -22.53 -35.87
C LEU A 395 -8.93 -21.49 -35.64
N LYS A 396 -9.73 -21.67 -34.59
CA LYS A 396 -10.81 -20.73 -34.25
C LYS A 396 -10.36 -19.64 -33.27
N PHE A 397 -10.12 -18.44 -33.80
CA PHE A 397 -9.86 -17.25 -33.01
C PHE A 397 -11.15 -16.50 -32.62
N ARG A 398 -11.13 -15.88 -31.44
CA ARG A 398 -12.17 -15.01 -30.89
C ARG A 398 -11.55 -13.66 -30.56
N ARG A 399 -12.15 -12.55 -30.99
CA ARG A 399 -11.70 -11.19 -30.65
C ARG A 399 -12.36 -10.63 -29.39
N GLN A 400 -11.61 -9.83 -28.64
CA GLN A 400 -12.04 -9.12 -27.43
C GLN A 400 -12.80 -10.08 -26.50
N HIS A 401 -12.08 -11.11 -26.03
CA HIS A 401 -12.63 -12.26 -25.32
C HIS A 401 -12.34 -12.16 -23.82
N GLN A 402 -13.32 -12.47 -22.98
CA GLN A 402 -13.13 -12.44 -21.54
C GLN A 402 -12.48 -13.75 -21.05
N LEU A 403 -11.39 -13.61 -20.29
CA LEU A 403 -10.73 -14.69 -19.56
C LEU A 403 -10.61 -14.27 -18.09
N GLY A 404 -11.41 -14.90 -17.22
CA GLY A 404 -11.50 -14.51 -15.81
C GLY A 404 -12.01 -13.07 -15.66
N ASP A 405 -11.24 -12.25 -14.94
CA ASP A 405 -11.53 -10.83 -14.70
C ASP A 405 -10.94 -9.90 -15.78
N TYR A 406 -10.42 -10.45 -16.88
CA TYR A 406 -9.71 -9.71 -17.93
C TYR A 406 -10.36 -9.87 -19.32
N ILE A 407 -10.19 -8.88 -20.20
CA ILE A 407 -10.56 -8.94 -21.62
C ILE A 407 -9.27 -8.91 -22.45
N VAL A 408 -9.07 -9.93 -23.28
CA VAL A 408 -7.90 -10.07 -24.17
C VAL A 408 -8.26 -9.79 -25.63
N ASP A 409 -7.32 -9.25 -26.41
CA ASP A 409 -7.60 -8.82 -27.79
C ASP A 409 -7.98 -9.97 -28.70
N PHE A 410 -7.23 -11.08 -28.66
CA PHE A 410 -7.58 -12.32 -29.36
C PHE A 410 -7.30 -13.56 -28.53
N TYR A 411 -8.17 -14.56 -28.68
CA TYR A 411 -8.10 -15.82 -27.96
C TYR A 411 -8.40 -17.01 -28.90
N CYS A 412 -7.51 -17.99 -28.90
CA CYS A 412 -7.70 -19.28 -29.55
C CYS A 412 -7.81 -20.38 -28.48
N HIS A 413 -9.00 -20.99 -28.40
CA HIS A 413 -9.27 -22.02 -27.41
C HIS A 413 -8.51 -23.32 -27.69
N GLU A 414 -8.43 -23.71 -28.96
CA GLU A 414 -7.83 -24.97 -29.42
C GLU A 414 -6.35 -25.09 -29.03
N GLN A 415 -5.66 -23.95 -28.86
CA GLN A 415 -4.24 -23.87 -28.47
C GLN A 415 -4.02 -23.20 -27.10
N ARG A 416 -5.09 -22.88 -26.36
CA ARG A 416 -5.06 -22.06 -25.14
C ARG A 416 -4.19 -20.80 -25.30
N LEU A 417 -4.28 -20.17 -26.47
CA LEU A 417 -3.41 -19.08 -26.89
C LEU A 417 -4.13 -17.74 -26.78
N VAL A 418 -3.47 -16.76 -26.17
CA VAL A 418 -3.88 -15.37 -26.06
C VAL A 418 -2.93 -14.51 -26.89
N ILE A 419 -3.48 -13.56 -27.65
CA ILE A 419 -2.70 -12.59 -28.41
C ILE A 419 -3.18 -11.19 -28.04
N GLU A 420 -2.25 -10.33 -27.62
CA GLU A 420 -2.50 -8.91 -27.34
C GLU A 420 -1.73 -8.01 -28.32
N LEU A 421 -2.40 -6.96 -28.80
CA LEU A 421 -1.86 -6.00 -29.76
C LEU A 421 -1.74 -4.63 -29.09
N ASP A 422 -0.52 -4.27 -28.70
CA ASP A 422 -0.24 -3.05 -27.94
C ASP A 422 0.01 -1.85 -28.87
N GLY A 423 -0.73 -0.75 -28.67
CA GLY A 423 -0.41 0.57 -29.23
C GLY A 423 0.62 1.32 -28.37
N GLY A 424 1.60 1.98 -28.99
CA GLY A 424 2.76 2.58 -28.32
C GLY A 424 2.53 3.39 -27.01
N ILE A 425 3.30 2.97 -25.99
CA ILE A 425 3.89 3.66 -24.80
C ILE A 425 2.99 4.24 -23.68
N HIS A 426 3.06 3.61 -22.49
CA HIS A 426 3.41 4.29 -21.22
C HIS A 426 3.98 3.28 -20.20
N SER A 427 5.11 3.63 -19.58
CA SER A 427 5.88 2.81 -18.62
C SER A 427 5.14 2.48 -17.32
N GLU A 428 4.01 3.13 -17.01
CA GLU A 428 3.20 2.86 -15.82
C GLU A 428 2.27 1.64 -15.97
N LYS A 429 1.87 1.26 -17.20
CA LYS A 429 1.06 0.04 -17.43
C LYS A 429 1.83 -1.26 -17.18
N ARG A 430 3.15 -1.27 -17.41
CA ARG A 430 4.01 -2.47 -17.26
C ARG A 430 4.04 -3.06 -15.84
N LYS A 431 3.84 -2.25 -14.79
CA LYS A 431 3.84 -2.75 -13.41
C LYS A 431 2.56 -3.51 -13.02
N LYS A 432 1.45 -3.28 -13.73
CA LYS A 432 0.13 -3.90 -13.49
C LYS A 432 -0.11 -5.14 -14.35
N ASP A 433 0.59 -5.25 -15.49
CA ASP A 433 0.49 -6.38 -16.43
C ASP A 433 1.03 -7.71 -15.89
N HIS A 434 2.05 -7.71 -15.02
CA HIS A 434 2.64 -8.97 -14.54
C HIS A 434 1.70 -9.86 -13.72
N LYS A 435 0.73 -9.29 -12.96
CA LYS A 435 -0.26 -10.09 -12.22
C LYS A 435 -1.28 -10.74 -13.14
N ARG A 436 -1.63 -10.03 -14.21
CA ARG A 436 -2.56 -10.49 -15.26
C ARG A 436 -1.92 -11.63 -16.05
N ASP A 437 -0.68 -11.44 -16.48
CA ASP A 437 0.07 -12.45 -17.23
C ASP A 437 0.34 -13.69 -16.36
N ALA A 438 0.82 -13.50 -15.11
CA ALA A 438 1.05 -14.61 -14.18
C ALA A 438 -0.23 -15.39 -13.85
N TRP A 439 -1.39 -14.73 -13.80
CA TRP A 439 -2.67 -15.42 -13.66
C TRP A 439 -3.00 -16.25 -14.91
N MET A 440 -2.84 -15.69 -16.11
CA MET A 440 -3.11 -16.41 -17.36
C MET A 440 -2.18 -17.61 -17.55
N GLU A 441 -0.89 -17.44 -17.26
CA GLU A 441 0.11 -18.52 -17.30
C GLU A 441 -0.17 -19.60 -16.25
N ALA A 442 -0.53 -19.22 -15.02
CA ALA A 442 -0.93 -20.19 -13.98
C ALA A 442 -2.21 -20.96 -14.35
N GLN A 443 -3.08 -20.37 -15.18
CA GLN A 443 -4.23 -21.05 -15.76
C GLN A 443 -3.87 -21.82 -17.05
N GLY A 444 -2.59 -21.96 -17.42
CA GLY A 444 -2.13 -22.73 -18.57
C GLY A 444 -2.47 -22.10 -19.92
N PHE A 445 -2.56 -20.77 -19.99
CA PHE A 445 -2.63 -20.02 -21.25
C PHE A 445 -1.24 -19.56 -21.69
N THR A 446 -0.96 -19.64 -22.99
CA THR A 446 0.22 -19.01 -23.60
C THR A 446 -0.17 -17.61 -24.04
N VAL A 447 0.54 -16.57 -23.61
CA VAL A 447 0.25 -15.17 -23.96
C VAL A 447 1.34 -14.63 -24.88
N LEU A 448 0.95 -14.13 -26.05
CA LEU A 448 1.84 -13.45 -27.00
C LEU A 448 1.44 -11.99 -27.15
N ARG A 449 2.45 -11.12 -27.18
CA ARG A 449 2.23 -9.67 -27.36
C ARG A 449 2.98 -9.19 -28.59
N PHE A 450 2.27 -8.46 -29.44
CA PHE A 450 2.85 -7.79 -30.61
C PHE A 450 2.58 -6.30 -30.53
N ARG A 451 3.50 -5.50 -31.06
CA ARG A 451 3.25 -4.06 -31.20
C ARG A 451 2.36 -3.82 -32.41
N ASN A 452 1.49 -2.81 -32.34
CA ASN A 452 0.62 -2.44 -33.44
C ASN A 452 1.41 -2.13 -34.71
N GLU A 453 2.55 -1.46 -34.60
CA GLU A 453 3.40 -1.12 -35.75
C GLU A 453 3.97 -2.38 -36.42
N GLN A 454 4.35 -3.39 -35.64
CA GLN A 454 4.91 -4.64 -36.16
C GLN A 454 3.90 -5.39 -37.03
N LEU A 455 2.62 -5.41 -36.63
CA LEU A 455 1.59 -6.09 -37.40
C LEU A 455 1.21 -5.31 -38.68
N VAL A 456 1.29 -3.99 -38.66
CA VAL A 456 0.99 -3.15 -39.83
C VAL A 456 2.14 -3.16 -40.84
N GLU A 457 3.39 -3.20 -40.37
CA GLU A 457 4.58 -3.20 -41.23
C GLU A 457 4.91 -4.58 -41.81
N ASP A 458 4.75 -5.65 -41.03
CA ASP A 458 5.10 -7.02 -41.43
C ASP A 458 4.17 -8.07 -40.80
N PRO A 459 2.94 -8.25 -41.32
CA PRO A 459 1.99 -9.22 -40.80
C PRO A 459 2.43 -10.68 -41.00
N GLU A 460 3.25 -11.00 -42.01
CA GLU A 460 3.72 -12.36 -42.26
C GLU A 460 4.68 -12.85 -41.18
N SER A 461 5.57 -11.97 -40.69
CA SER A 461 6.43 -12.23 -39.53
C SER A 461 5.64 -12.57 -38.26
N VAL A 462 4.56 -11.83 -37.99
CA VAL A 462 3.69 -12.08 -36.83
C VAL A 462 2.98 -13.42 -36.95
N LEU A 463 2.43 -13.74 -38.12
CA LEU A 463 1.78 -15.02 -38.37
C LEU A 463 2.77 -16.21 -38.28
N THR A 464 4.01 -16.02 -38.73
CA THR A 464 5.07 -17.03 -38.61
C THR A 464 5.45 -17.29 -37.16
N ALA A 465 5.59 -16.24 -36.34
CA ALA A 465 5.86 -16.38 -34.91
C ALA A 465 4.72 -17.12 -34.17
N ILE A 466 3.46 -16.85 -34.53
CA ILE A 466 2.30 -17.58 -34.00
C ILE A 466 2.31 -19.04 -34.46
N ALA A 467 2.64 -19.29 -35.74
CA ALA A 467 2.73 -20.62 -36.32
C ALA A 467 3.78 -21.51 -35.64
N GLU A 468 4.98 -20.98 -35.37
CA GLU A 468 6.07 -21.72 -34.71
C GLU A 468 5.67 -22.19 -33.30
N ILE A 469 4.90 -21.37 -32.58
CA ILE A 469 4.42 -21.68 -31.23
C ILE A 469 3.29 -22.70 -31.27
N VAL A 470 2.38 -22.59 -32.23
CA VAL A 470 1.29 -23.55 -32.45
C VAL A 470 1.81 -24.91 -32.91
N GLN A 471 2.94 -24.96 -33.62
CA GLN A 471 3.55 -26.20 -34.14
C GLN A 471 4.58 -26.83 -33.19
N SER A 472 4.98 -26.14 -32.13
CA SER A 472 5.88 -26.71 -31.12
C SER A 472 5.11 -27.65 -30.17
N PRO A 473 5.65 -28.83 -29.80
CA PRO A 473 4.98 -29.72 -28.85
C PRO A 473 4.85 -29.05 -27.46
N PRO A 474 3.77 -29.33 -26.71
CA PRO A 474 3.52 -28.66 -25.44
C PRO A 474 4.65 -28.93 -24.44
N ILE A 475 5.27 -27.87 -23.94
CA ILE A 475 6.28 -27.96 -22.89
C ILE A 475 5.58 -28.22 -21.54
N HIS A 476 5.93 -29.38 -20.96
CA HIS A 476 5.64 -29.91 -19.61
C HIS A 476 4.30 -30.64 -19.35
N SER A 477 4.34 -31.96 -19.53
CA SER A 477 4.05 -32.89 -18.43
C SER A 477 5.39 -33.49 -17.97
N LEU A 478 5.71 -33.41 -16.67
CA LEU A 478 6.76 -34.26 -16.08
C LEU A 478 6.11 -35.61 -15.71
N PRO A 479 6.77 -36.74 -15.96
CA PRO A 479 6.23 -38.06 -15.66
C PRO A 479 6.23 -38.33 -14.14
N LEU A 480 5.11 -38.88 -13.63
CA LEU A 480 5.09 -39.59 -12.35
C LEU A 480 6.00 -40.82 -12.47
N GLY A 481 7.03 -40.89 -11.64
CA GLY A 481 7.89 -42.06 -11.45
C GLY A 481 8.21 -42.22 -9.97
N GLU A 482 7.86 -43.38 -9.42
CA GLU A 482 7.95 -43.78 -8.02
C GLU A 482 9.39 -43.93 -7.52
N GLY A 483 9.65 -43.59 -6.25
CA GLY A 483 10.65 -44.27 -5.41
C GLY A 483 11.77 -43.43 -4.78
N LEU A 484 11.57 -43.07 -3.50
CA LEU A 484 12.57 -42.87 -2.40
C LEU A 484 13.51 -41.63 -2.52
N GLY A 485 13.64 -40.73 -1.56
CA GLY A 485 13.31 -40.75 -0.13
C GLY A 485 13.36 -39.35 0.51
N GLU A 486 13.04 -39.33 1.79
CA GLU A 486 12.65 -38.22 2.67
C GLU A 486 13.56 -36.97 2.65
N GLY A 487 12.92 -35.80 2.71
CA GLY A 487 13.54 -34.53 3.08
C GLY A 487 13.06 -33.36 2.23
N VAL A 488 12.32 -32.42 2.84
CA VAL A 488 11.99 -31.08 2.34
C VAL A 488 10.74 -30.98 1.42
N ARG A 489 9.56 -31.14 2.03
CA ARG A 489 8.29 -30.52 1.60
C ARG A 489 7.55 -29.92 2.80
N GLU A 490 8.16 -28.89 3.39
CA GLU A 490 7.51 -27.74 4.04
C GLU A 490 8.12 -26.54 3.27
N SER A 491 7.45 -25.54 2.72
CA SER A 491 6.30 -24.77 3.18
C SER A 491 5.87 -23.85 2.03
N LEU A 492 4.59 -23.84 1.64
CA LEU A 492 3.88 -22.72 0.98
C LEU A 492 2.37 -23.00 1.02
N SER A 493 1.87 -23.34 2.21
CA SER A 493 0.46 -23.34 2.55
C SER A 493 0.21 -22.16 3.49
N LEU A 494 -0.71 -21.30 3.11
CA LEU A 494 -1.18 -20.18 3.93
C LEU A 494 -1.68 -20.73 5.29
N PRO A 495 -1.13 -20.30 6.44
CA PRO A 495 -1.60 -20.77 7.73
C PRO A 495 -2.93 -20.08 8.08
N LEU A 496 -4.03 -20.83 7.99
CA LEU A 496 -5.28 -20.52 8.66
C LEU A 496 -5.08 -20.77 10.17
N PRO A 497 -5.46 -19.85 11.08
CA PRO A 497 -5.38 -20.11 12.51
C PRO A 497 -6.44 -21.17 12.88
N LEU A 498 -5.95 -22.36 13.19
CA LEU A 498 -6.71 -23.50 13.71
C LEU A 498 -7.13 -23.22 15.16
N GLY A 499 -8.40 -22.85 15.35
CA GLY A 499 -9.14 -23.20 16.55
C GLY A 499 -9.73 -24.59 16.36
N GLU A 500 -9.50 -25.49 17.31
CA GLU A 500 -9.94 -26.89 17.30
C GLU A 500 -11.44 -26.99 16.93
N GLY A 501 -11.74 -27.61 15.78
CA GLY A 501 -13.11 -27.84 15.33
C GLY A 501 -13.38 -27.83 13.82
N TRP A 502 -12.39 -27.59 12.96
CA TRP A 502 -12.60 -27.56 11.50
C TRP A 502 -11.53 -28.38 10.76
N GLY A 503 -11.60 -29.69 10.94
CA GLY A 503 -10.78 -30.68 10.24
C GLY A 503 -11.59 -31.46 9.20
N GLN A 504 -12.01 -30.78 8.13
CA GLN A 504 -12.40 -31.33 6.82
C GLN A 504 -12.39 -30.13 5.86
N GLY A 505 -12.09 -30.33 4.57
CA GLY A 505 -11.98 -29.26 3.58
C GLY A 505 -13.17 -28.30 3.64
N VAL A 506 -13.04 -27.10 3.08
CA VAL A 506 -14.19 -26.19 2.89
C VAL A 506 -15.14 -26.86 1.88
N GLY A 507 -15.85 -27.89 2.34
CA GLY A 507 -17.03 -28.43 1.71
C GLY A 507 -18.03 -27.30 1.79
N GLU A 508 -18.36 -26.75 0.63
CA GLU A 508 -19.59 -26.00 0.50
C GLU A 508 -20.68 -26.82 1.18
N SER A 509 -21.22 -26.28 2.27
CA SER A 509 -22.37 -26.88 2.90
C SER A 509 -23.48 -26.92 1.86
N HIS A 510 -23.79 -28.11 1.34
CA HIS A 510 -24.97 -28.37 0.50
C HIS A 510 -26.28 -28.00 1.22
N ALA A 511 -26.21 -27.52 2.47
CA ALA A 511 -27.34 -27.08 3.26
C ALA A 511 -28.23 -26.09 2.52
N PHE A 512 -27.69 -25.23 1.66
CA PHE A 512 -28.51 -24.22 0.96
C PHE A 512 -28.98 -24.64 -0.43
N ASP A 513 -28.56 -25.79 -0.95
CA ASP A 513 -28.91 -26.24 -2.31
C ASP A 513 -30.43 -26.26 -2.53
N HIS A 514 -31.21 -26.59 -1.50
CA HIS A 514 -32.68 -26.63 -1.58
C HIS A 514 -33.34 -25.26 -1.87
N LEU A 515 -32.63 -24.14 -1.66
CA LEU A 515 -33.12 -22.79 -1.94
C LEU A 515 -32.96 -22.40 -3.43
N PHE A 516 -32.16 -23.14 -4.18
CA PHE A 516 -31.83 -22.79 -5.56
C PHE A 516 -32.65 -23.61 -6.55
N PRO A 517 -33.09 -23.02 -7.68
CA PRO A 517 -33.73 -23.77 -8.75
C PRO A 517 -32.76 -24.79 -9.36
N ASP A 518 -33.30 -25.78 -10.08
CA ASP A 518 -32.55 -26.83 -10.77
C ASP A 518 -32.49 -26.63 -12.29
N SER A 519 -32.91 -25.46 -12.76
CA SER A 519 -33.03 -25.16 -14.18
C SER A 519 -32.82 -23.67 -14.45
N PHE A 520 -32.57 -23.35 -15.72
CA PHE A 520 -32.35 -21.99 -16.20
C PHE A 520 -33.45 -21.61 -17.19
N GLU A 521 -33.79 -20.33 -17.24
CA GLU A 521 -34.70 -19.73 -18.21
C GLU A 521 -34.04 -18.59 -18.99
N GLY A 522 -34.59 -18.25 -20.15
CA GLY A 522 -34.06 -17.17 -20.98
C GLY A 522 -34.47 -15.79 -20.44
N SER A 523 -33.55 -14.83 -20.52
CA SER A 523 -33.79 -13.43 -20.20
C SER A 523 -32.98 -12.52 -21.13
N ASP A 524 -33.23 -11.21 -21.05
CA ASP A 524 -32.49 -10.19 -21.79
C ASP A 524 -30.99 -10.14 -21.44
N LEU A 525 -30.60 -10.68 -20.28
CA LEU A 525 -29.20 -10.81 -19.83
C LEU A 525 -28.62 -12.22 -20.08
N GLY A 526 -29.33 -13.07 -20.82
CA GLY A 526 -28.96 -14.45 -21.09
C GLY A 526 -29.70 -15.46 -20.20
N LYS A 527 -29.13 -16.66 -20.01
CA LYS A 527 -29.78 -17.72 -19.21
C LYS A 527 -29.64 -17.45 -17.72
N ILE A 528 -30.72 -17.08 -17.05
CA ILE A 528 -30.75 -16.88 -15.60
C ILE A 528 -31.38 -18.07 -14.88
N PRO A 529 -31.12 -18.28 -13.58
CA PRO A 529 -31.80 -19.32 -12.81
C PRO A 529 -33.32 -19.12 -12.85
N LYS A 530 -34.06 -20.22 -13.01
CA LYS A 530 -35.53 -20.18 -13.15
C LYS A 530 -36.18 -19.48 -11.95
N GLY A 531 -37.01 -18.47 -12.21
CA GLY A 531 -37.74 -17.71 -11.18
C GLY A 531 -36.98 -16.53 -10.60
N TRP A 532 -35.69 -16.34 -10.94
CA TRP A 532 -34.95 -15.13 -10.60
C TRP A 532 -35.37 -13.98 -11.51
N ARG A 533 -35.35 -12.75 -11.01
CA ARG A 533 -35.89 -11.58 -11.71
C ARG A 533 -34.85 -10.51 -11.91
N ILE A 534 -34.85 -9.88 -13.08
CA ILE A 534 -34.04 -8.69 -13.35
C ILE A 534 -34.86 -7.48 -12.91
N SER A 535 -34.23 -6.63 -12.10
CA SER A 535 -34.82 -5.40 -11.52
C SER A 535 -33.76 -4.31 -11.50
N SER A 536 -34.10 -3.12 -11.01
CA SER A 536 -33.16 -2.02 -10.83
C SER A 536 -32.48 -2.14 -9.46
N VAL A 537 -31.18 -1.84 -9.35
CA VAL A 537 -30.49 -1.84 -8.04
C VAL A 537 -31.13 -0.83 -7.08
N GLY A 538 -31.69 0.26 -7.62
CA GLY A 538 -32.49 1.23 -6.88
C GLY A 538 -33.70 0.64 -6.13
N ASP A 539 -34.27 -0.46 -6.61
CA ASP A 539 -35.39 -1.14 -5.94
C ASP A 539 -34.95 -1.85 -4.64
N HIS A 540 -33.66 -2.19 -4.55
CA HIS A 540 -33.06 -3.01 -3.49
C HIS A 540 -32.14 -2.23 -2.54
N MET A 541 -32.06 -0.90 -2.70
CA MET A 541 -31.24 -0.04 -1.85
C MET A 541 -32.00 1.19 -1.36
N ALA A 542 -31.68 1.63 -0.15
CA ALA A 542 -32.04 2.94 0.35
C ALA A 542 -30.89 3.91 0.05
N ASN A 543 -31.21 5.08 -0.51
CA ASN A 543 -30.25 6.13 -0.82
C ASN A 543 -30.49 7.31 0.14
N PHE A 544 -29.43 7.77 0.80
CA PHE A 544 -29.45 8.83 1.81
C PHE A 544 -28.73 10.11 1.34
N ASP A 545 -28.64 10.33 0.03
CA ASP A 545 -27.90 11.44 -0.55
C ASP A 545 -28.43 12.81 -0.12
N SER A 546 -29.71 12.89 0.22
CA SER A 546 -30.40 14.09 0.73
C SER A 546 -29.94 14.51 2.13
N MET A 547 -29.32 13.61 2.90
CA MET A 547 -28.77 13.90 4.23
C MET A 547 -27.33 14.42 4.18
N ARG A 548 -26.66 14.34 3.02
CA ARG A 548 -25.26 14.78 2.85
C ARG A 548 -25.18 16.31 2.94
N VAL A 549 -24.19 16.83 3.63
CA VAL A 549 -23.94 18.27 3.73
C VAL A 549 -22.48 18.57 3.35
N PRO A 550 -22.20 19.28 2.25
CA PRO A 550 -20.82 19.63 1.89
C PRO A 550 -20.27 20.71 2.83
N VAL A 551 -19.07 20.49 3.37
CA VAL A 551 -18.36 21.47 4.21
C VAL A 551 -17.07 21.90 3.52
N SER A 552 -16.85 23.21 3.39
CA SER A 552 -15.65 23.75 2.72
C SER A 552 -14.37 23.45 3.51
N GLY A 553 -13.21 23.43 2.86
CA GLY A 553 -11.93 23.15 3.55
C GLY A 553 -11.61 24.13 4.68
N GLY A 554 -11.90 25.42 4.49
CA GLY A 554 -11.69 26.44 5.53
C GLY A 554 -12.65 26.30 6.72
N GLU A 555 -13.83 25.72 6.51
CA GLU A 555 -14.78 25.45 7.58
C GLU A 555 -14.47 24.14 8.31
N ARG A 556 -14.03 23.09 7.59
CA ARG A 556 -13.54 21.85 8.22
C ARG A 556 -12.35 22.10 9.16
N ALA A 557 -11.47 23.03 8.81
CA ALA A 557 -10.36 23.44 9.69
C ALA A 557 -10.82 24.04 11.03
N LYS A 558 -12.05 24.58 11.10
CA LYS A 558 -12.63 25.15 12.34
C LYS A 558 -13.46 24.12 13.13
N ARG A 559 -13.78 22.98 12.52
CA ARG A 559 -14.68 21.96 13.06
C ARG A 559 -13.94 20.66 13.35
N GLN A 560 -12.67 20.71 13.73
CA GLN A 560 -11.84 19.52 13.92
C GLN A 560 -12.37 18.66 15.07
N GLY A 561 -12.49 17.35 14.84
CA GLY A 561 -13.02 16.42 15.83
C GLY A 561 -12.75 14.95 15.51
N PRO A 562 -13.47 14.00 16.13
CA PRO A 562 -13.16 12.57 16.01
C PRO A 562 -13.87 11.86 14.86
N TYR A 563 -14.84 12.48 14.18
CA TYR A 563 -15.69 11.80 13.20
C TYR A 563 -15.14 11.94 11.77
N PRO A 564 -15.00 10.85 11.01
CA PRO A 564 -14.43 10.91 9.68
C PRO A 564 -15.36 11.65 8.69
N TYR A 565 -14.77 12.55 7.90
CA TYR A 565 -15.41 13.24 6.79
C TYR A 565 -15.03 12.56 5.47
N HIS A 566 -15.97 11.87 4.85
CA HIS A 566 -15.76 11.08 3.63
C HIS A 566 -16.02 11.89 2.34
N GLY A 567 -15.13 11.72 1.36
CA GLY A 567 -15.32 12.12 -0.04
C GLY A 567 -15.57 10.92 -0.95
N ALA A 568 -15.39 11.09 -2.27
CA ALA A 568 -15.62 10.04 -3.26
C ALA A 568 -14.77 8.77 -3.05
N ALA A 569 -13.48 8.95 -2.70
CA ALA A 569 -12.49 7.86 -2.68
C ALA A 569 -11.93 7.51 -1.30
N GLY A 570 -12.32 8.22 -0.24
CA GLY A 570 -11.79 7.97 1.10
C GLY A 570 -12.14 9.05 2.12
N VAL A 571 -11.58 8.90 3.32
CA VAL A 571 -11.62 9.92 4.38
C VAL A 571 -10.74 11.10 3.96
N MET A 572 -11.31 12.30 3.96
CA MET A 572 -10.63 13.54 3.57
C MET A 572 -10.19 14.36 4.79
N ASP A 573 -10.90 14.28 5.90
CA ASP A 573 -10.69 15.08 7.11
C ASP A 573 -11.41 14.42 8.31
N TYR A 574 -11.30 15.02 9.50
CA TYR A 574 -12.10 14.66 10.66
C TYR A 574 -12.81 15.87 11.26
N VAL A 575 -14.09 15.70 11.61
CA VAL A 575 -14.98 16.76 12.06
C VAL A 575 -15.59 16.50 13.45
N ASP A 576 -16.10 17.56 14.07
CA ASP A 576 -16.63 17.62 15.43
C ASP A 576 -18.07 17.10 15.60
N ASP A 577 -18.75 16.83 14.48
CA ASP A 577 -20.14 16.35 14.45
C ASP A 577 -20.32 15.29 13.36
N PHE A 578 -21.47 14.61 13.31
CA PHE A 578 -21.76 13.53 12.36
C PHE A 578 -23.18 13.60 11.80
N LEU A 579 -23.38 13.05 10.60
CA LEU A 579 -24.68 13.01 9.93
C LEU A 579 -25.28 11.60 9.87
N PHE A 580 -24.41 10.59 9.93
CA PHE A 580 -24.78 9.18 9.79
C PHE A 580 -24.24 8.40 10.98
N ASP A 581 -25.02 7.43 11.47
CA ASP A 581 -24.62 6.45 12.49
C ASP A 581 -25.21 5.09 12.11
N GLY A 582 -24.36 4.18 11.61
CA GLY A 582 -24.82 2.90 11.08
C GLY A 582 -23.83 2.26 10.12
N ILE A 583 -24.25 1.25 9.35
CA ILE A 583 -23.43 0.59 8.32
C ILE A 583 -23.92 1.06 6.96
N TYR A 584 -23.02 1.67 6.18
CA TYR A 584 -23.33 2.24 4.88
C TYR A 584 -22.31 1.82 3.83
N LEU A 585 -22.76 1.82 2.58
CA LEU A 585 -21.91 1.71 1.41
C LEU A 585 -21.82 3.09 0.75
N LEU A 586 -20.60 3.60 0.60
CA LEU A 586 -20.36 4.80 -0.19
C LEU A 586 -19.92 4.42 -1.61
N VAL A 587 -20.48 5.10 -2.61
CA VAL A 587 -20.13 4.92 -4.03
C VAL A 587 -19.76 6.28 -4.61
N GLY A 588 -18.61 6.40 -5.28
CA GLY A 588 -18.19 7.69 -5.87
C GLY A 588 -19.23 8.26 -6.85
N GLU A 589 -19.68 9.50 -6.64
CA GLU A 589 -20.65 10.19 -7.50
C GLU A 589 -19.94 10.95 -8.63
N ASP A 590 -18.92 11.74 -8.30
CA ASP A 590 -18.10 12.48 -9.25
C ASP A 590 -16.63 12.59 -8.80
N GLY A 591 -15.75 12.89 -9.76
CA GLY A 591 -14.29 12.85 -9.55
C GLY A 591 -13.74 11.43 -9.68
N SER A 592 -13.42 10.79 -8.56
CA SER A 592 -12.94 9.40 -8.54
C SER A 592 -14.12 8.44 -8.50
N VAL A 593 -14.72 8.17 -9.66
CA VAL A 593 -15.95 7.35 -9.79
C VAL A 593 -15.65 5.91 -10.16
N VAL A 594 -14.71 5.69 -11.07
CA VAL A 594 -14.43 4.39 -11.69
C VAL A 594 -13.00 3.98 -11.39
N GLN A 595 -12.82 2.73 -11.00
CA GLN A 595 -11.52 2.09 -10.86
C GLN A 595 -11.01 1.61 -12.23
N ASP A 596 -9.72 1.29 -12.35
CA ASP A 596 -9.12 0.88 -13.64
C ASP A 596 -9.76 -0.39 -14.25
N ASN A 597 -10.39 -1.23 -13.44
CA ASN A 597 -11.12 -2.44 -13.88
C ASN A 597 -12.57 -2.14 -14.31
N GLY A 598 -13.00 -0.87 -14.32
CA GLY A 598 -14.32 -0.45 -14.78
C GLY A 598 -15.44 -0.55 -13.74
N VAL A 599 -15.14 -0.91 -12.49
CA VAL A 599 -16.11 -0.96 -11.39
C VAL A 599 -16.08 0.33 -10.57
N ALA A 600 -17.09 0.54 -9.72
CA ALA A 600 -17.18 1.77 -8.94
C ALA A 600 -16.08 1.87 -7.87
N VAL A 601 -15.63 3.09 -7.58
CA VAL A 601 -14.91 3.38 -6.34
C VAL A 601 -15.91 3.28 -5.19
N THR A 602 -15.66 2.36 -4.26
CA THR A 602 -16.56 2.08 -3.13
C THR A 602 -15.84 2.17 -1.79
N GLN A 603 -16.58 2.53 -0.75
CA GLN A 603 -16.12 2.50 0.64
C GLN A 603 -17.19 1.84 1.51
N TYR A 604 -16.85 0.76 2.19
CA TYR A 604 -17.72 0.13 3.18
C TYR A 604 -17.43 0.75 4.56
N VAL A 605 -18.38 1.52 5.09
CA VAL A 605 -18.17 2.39 6.26
C VAL A 605 -19.16 2.06 7.38
N TRP A 606 -18.75 2.30 8.63
CA TRP A 606 -19.61 2.05 9.78
C TRP A 606 -19.37 3.01 10.94
N GLY A 607 -20.37 3.11 11.82
CA GLY A 607 -20.34 4.00 12.99
C GLY A 607 -20.74 5.44 12.62
N LYS A 608 -20.22 6.41 13.37
CA LYS A 608 -20.53 7.83 13.22
C LYS A 608 -19.65 8.48 12.16
N LEU A 609 -20.24 9.06 11.12
CA LEU A 609 -19.50 9.70 10.04
C LEU A 609 -20.23 10.90 9.41
N TRP A 610 -19.47 11.69 8.67
CA TRP A 610 -19.96 12.76 7.81
C TRP A 610 -19.62 12.46 6.35
N VAL A 611 -20.55 12.67 5.41
CA VAL A 611 -20.33 12.37 3.98
C VAL A 611 -20.56 13.62 3.13
N ASN A 612 -19.63 13.90 2.23
CA ASN A 612 -19.71 14.98 1.24
C ASN A 612 -20.63 14.62 0.04
N ASN A 613 -20.97 15.59 -0.79
CA ASN A 613 -21.78 15.42 -2.00
C ASN A 613 -21.11 14.59 -3.12
N HIS A 614 -19.80 14.33 -3.05
CA HIS A 614 -19.06 13.57 -4.05
C HIS A 614 -19.19 12.03 -3.91
N ALA A 615 -19.95 11.53 -2.93
CA ALA A 615 -20.16 10.10 -2.72
C ALA A 615 -21.63 9.80 -2.39
N HIS A 616 -22.25 8.86 -3.11
CA HIS A 616 -23.57 8.34 -2.78
C HIS A 616 -23.54 7.59 -1.45
N VAL A 617 -24.57 7.75 -0.62
CA VAL A 617 -24.71 7.04 0.66
C VAL A 617 -25.83 6.01 0.56
N LEU A 618 -25.46 4.73 0.59
CA LEU A 618 -26.36 3.62 0.30
C LEU A 618 -26.47 2.64 1.47
N GLN A 619 -27.64 2.03 1.62
CA GLN A 619 -27.86 0.90 2.52
C GLN A 619 -28.73 -0.16 1.83
N GLY A 620 -28.51 -1.43 2.17
CA GLY A 620 -29.39 -2.51 1.74
C GLY A 620 -30.84 -2.27 2.15
N LYS A 621 -31.79 -2.62 1.28
CA LYS A 621 -33.22 -2.50 1.54
C LYS A 621 -33.90 -3.86 1.33
N HIS A 622 -35.01 -4.07 2.04
CA HIS A 622 -35.80 -5.30 2.00
C HIS A 622 -34.96 -6.52 2.42
N ASP A 623 -34.76 -7.49 1.53
CA ASP A 623 -34.02 -8.72 1.78
C ASP A 623 -32.56 -8.67 1.29
N VAL A 624 -32.12 -7.53 0.73
CA VAL A 624 -30.74 -7.33 0.27
C VAL A 624 -29.95 -6.58 1.33
N SER A 625 -28.85 -7.16 1.79
CA SER A 625 -27.96 -6.56 2.78
C SER A 625 -27.02 -5.50 2.17
N THR A 626 -26.50 -4.60 3.00
CA THR A 626 -25.49 -3.61 2.57
C THR A 626 -24.22 -4.30 2.05
N GLU A 627 -23.85 -5.44 2.65
CA GLU A 627 -22.73 -6.28 2.23
C GLU A 627 -22.98 -6.89 0.84
N GLN A 628 -24.20 -7.31 0.54
CA GLN A 628 -24.55 -7.82 -0.79
C GLN A 628 -24.49 -6.70 -1.85
N LEU A 629 -24.93 -5.48 -1.52
CA LEU A 629 -24.75 -4.33 -2.40
C LEU A 629 -23.26 -4.00 -2.62
N TYR A 630 -22.45 -4.05 -1.56
CA TYR A 630 -21.01 -3.83 -1.65
C TYR A 630 -20.34 -4.83 -2.61
N LEU A 631 -20.68 -6.11 -2.49
CA LEU A 631 -20.17 -7.16 -3.38
C LEU A 631 -20.71 -7.01 -4.80
N TYR A 632 -21.96 -6.58 -4.98
CA TYR A 632 -22.51 -6.27 -6.31
C TYR A 632 -21.71 -5.18 -7.02
N PHE A 633 -21.46 -4.04 -6.37
CA PHE A 633 -20.66 -2.95 -6.95
C PHE A 633 -19.17 -3.31 -7.15
N HIS A 634 -18.68 -4.37 -6.50
CA HIS A 634 -17.35 -4.91 -6.74
C HIS A 634 -17.24 -5.67 -8.07
N PHE A 635 -18.32 -6.32 -8.53
CA PHE A 635 -18.33 -7.10 -9.77
C PHE A 635 -18.99 -6.37 -10.95
N GLN A 636 -19.87 -5.40 -10.67
CA GLN A 636 -20.62 -4.71 -11.70
C GLN A 636 -19.82 -3.58 -12.32
N SER A 637 -19.63 -3.61 -13.64
CA SER A 637 -19.10 -2.44 -14.35
C SER A 637 -20.08 -1.27 -14.29
N VAL A 638 -19.58 -0.11 -13.88
CA VAL A 638 -20.35 1.15 -13.87
C VAL A 638 -20.08 2.01 -15.09
N VAL A 639 -19.09 1.68 -15.92
CA VAL A 639 -18.69 2.45 -17.12
C VAL A 639 -19.87 2.83 -18.01
N PRO A 640 -20.84 1.93 -18.34
CA PRO A 640 -21.98 2.29 -19.17
C PRO A 640 -22.90 3.36 -18.55
N TYR A 641 -22.85 3.51 -17.22
CA TYR A 641 -23.68 4.39 -16.42
C TYR A 641 -22.96 5.70 -16.06
N VAL A 642 -21.67 5.80 -16.35
CA VAL A 642 -20.88 7.00 -16.11
C VAL A 642 -20.97 7.94 -17.31
N THR A 643 -21.07 9.23 -17.02
CA THR A 643 -21.15 10.31 -18.00
C THR A 643 -20.04 11.33 -17.76
N GLY A 644 -19.73 12.14 -18.77
CA GLY A 644 -18.70 13.18 -18.67
C GLY A 644 -17.30 12.61 -18.94
N ALA A 645 -16.73 12.96 -20.10
CA ALA A 645 -15.41 12.47 -20.51
C ALA A 645 -14.24 13.09 -19.72
N VAL A 646 -14.40 14.35 -19.27
CA VAL A 646 -13.37 15.09 -18.52
C VAL A 646 -13.55 15.00 -17.01
N GLN A 647 -14.81 14.99 -16.55
CA GLN A 647 -15.16 14.75 -15.15
C GLN A 647 -16.20 13.62 -15.12
N PRO A 648 -15.78 12.38 -14.83
CA PRO A 648 -16.70 11.26 -14.78
C PRO A 648 -17.69 11.48 -13.64
N LYS A 649 -18.96 11.20 -13.94
CA LYS A 649 -20.07 11.30 -13.02
C LYS A 649 -21.02 10.12 -13.16
N LEU A 650 -21.26 9.42 -12.06
CA LEU A 650 -22.32 8.45 -11.89
C LEU A 650 -23.46 9.17 -11.16
N SER A 651 -24.48 9.64 -11.90
CA SER A 651 -25.63 10.29 -11.24
C SER A 651 -26.50 9.27 -10.50
N GLN A 652 -27.18 9.69 -9.43
CA GLN A 652 -28.13 8.86 -8.68
C GLN A 652 -29.14 8.14 -9.60
N GLY A 653 -29.74 8.84 -10.57
CA GLY A 653 -30.70 8.23 -11.50
C GLY A 653 -30.12 7.10 -12.35
N ARG A 654 -28.89 7.27 -12.84
CA ARG A 654 -28.19 6.24 -13.64
C ARG A 654 -27.72 5.06 -12.78
N MET A 655 -27.23 5.34 -11.58
CA MET A 655 -26.87 4.32 -10.60
C MET A 655 -28.10 3.47 -10.24
N ASN A 656 -29.22 4.11 -9.91
CA ASN A 656 -30.46 3.41 -9.59
C ASN A 656 -30.86 2.49 -10.76
N ALA A 657 -30.79 2.96 -12.00
CA ALA A 657 -31.19 2.19 -13.19
C ALA A 657 -30.29 0.96 -13.50
N MET A 658 -29.19 0.75 -12.80
CA MET A 658 -28.31 -0.40 -13.04
C MET A 658 -29.06 -1.72 -12.80
N PRO A 659 -28.85 -2.75 -13.65
CA PRO A 659 -29.55 -4.02 -13.55
C PRO A 659 -29.07 -4.81 -12.34
N PHE A 660 -30.03 -5.35 -11.59
CA PHE A 660 -29.81 -6.18 -10.42
C PHE A 660 -30.59 -7.48 -10.56
N LEU A 661 -29.89 -8.61 -10.44
CA LEU A 661 -30.47 -9.94 -10.51
C LEU A 661 -30.95 -10.35 -9.11
N PHE A 662 -32.25 -10.29 -8.90
CA PHE A 662 -32.88 -10.65 -7.64
C PHE A 662 -33.20 -12.15 -7.60
N ALA A 663 -32.53 -12.85 -6.68
CA ALA A 663 -32.62 -14.29 -6.49
C ALA A 663 -33.85 -14.76 -5.70
N GLY A 664 -34.65 -13.83 -5.18
CA GLY A 664 -35.71 -14.12 -4.23
C GLY A 664 -35.26 -13.91 -2.78
N THR A 665 -36.23 -13.64 -1.92
CA THR A 665 -36.05 -13.32 -0.50
C THR A 665 -35.25 -14.37 0.26
N ASP A 666 -35.56 -15.65 0.07
CA ASP A 666 -34.92 -16.72 0.85
C ASP A 666 -33.44 -16.90 0.51
N VAL A 667 -33.08 -16.77 -0.77
CA VAL A 667 -31.67 -16.84 -1.22
C VAL A 667 -30.90 -15.62 -0.72
N CYS A 668 -31.44 -14.40 -0.85
CA CYS A 668 -30.76 -13.20 -0.37
C CYS A 668 -30.58 -13.20 1.15
N ARG A 669 -31.58 -13.67 1.92
CA ARG A 669 -31.47 -13.80 3.38
C ARG A 669 -30.43 -14.84 3.79
N ALA A 670 -30.45 -16.02 3.18
CA ALA A 670 -29.45 -17.05 3.44
C ALA A 670 -28.03 -16.56 3.10
N PHE A 671 -27.88 -15.82 2.01
CA PHE A 671 -26.61 -15.21 1.65
C PHE A 671 -26.16 -14.18 2.70
N ALA A 672 -27.07 -13.30 3.14
CA ALA A 672 -26.79 -12.32 4.18
C ALA A 672 -26.34 -13.00 5.48
N GLU A 673 -27.02 -14.07 5.91
CA GLU A 673 -26.64 -14.86 7.10
C GLU A 673 -25.24 -15.48 6.97
N MET A 674 -24.84 -15.91 5.77
CA MET A 674 -23.50 -16.45 5.53
C MET A 674 -22.40 -15.39 5.57
N VAL A 675 -22.63 -14.20 5.00
CA VAL A 675 -21.59 -13.16 4.91
C VAL A 675 -21.52 -12.27 6.15
N GLN A 676 -22.61 -12.15 6.91
CA GLN A 676 -22.68 -11.33 8.13
C GLN A 676 -21.55 -11.62 9.13
N PRO A 677 -21.19 -12.88 9.47
CA PRO A 677 -20.10 -13.13 10.41
C PRO A 677 -18.74 -12.70 9.85
N LEU A 678 -18.53 -12.81 8.53
CA LEU A 678 -17.30 -12.37 7.86
C LEU A 678 -17.13 -10.85 7.99
N PHE A 679 -18.17 -10.08 7.66
CA PHE A 679 -18.12 -8.62 7.76
C PHE A 679 -18.11 -8.12 9.20
N THR A 680 -18.77 -8.83 10.13
CA THR A 680 -18.69 -8.51 11.56
C THR A 680 -17.25 -8.67 12.07
N LYS A 681 -16.57 -9.76 11.69
CA LYS A 681 -15.16 -9.96 12.04
C LYS A 681 -14.27 -8.92 11.36
N LEU A 682 -14.55 -8.57 10.11
CA LEU A 682 -13.82 -7.54 9.36
C LEU A 682 -13.85 -6.20 10.08
N ARG A 683 -15.03 -5.72 10.48
CA ARG A 683 -15.20 -4.45 11.21
C ARG A 683 -14.46 -4.49 12.55
N ALA A 684 -14.63 -5.55 13.33
CA ALA A 684 -13.98 -5.70 14.64
C ALA A 684 -12.44 -5.68 14.53
N ASN A 685 -11.87 -6.35 13.51
CA ASN A 685 -10.43 -6.32 13.26
C ASN A 685 -9.94 -4.92 12.83
N ALA A 686 -10.74 -4.19 12.04
CA ALA A 686 -10.40 -2.82 11.63
C ALA A 686 -10.41 -1.85 12.82
N GLU A 687 -11.41 -1.94 13.71
CA GLU A 687 -11.47 -1.16 14.95
C GLU A 687 -10.33 -1.50 15.91
N MET A 688 -10.00 -2.79 16.05
CA MET A 688 -8.85 -3.24 16.81
C MET A 688 -7.55 -2.65 16.24
N ASN A 689 -7.40 -2.61 14.91
CA ASN A 689 -6.23 -2.01 14.28
C ASN A 689 -6.10 -0.51 14.57
N THR A 690 -7.20 0.23 14.50
CA THR A 690 -7.21 1.65 14.90
C THR A 690 -6.72 1.81 16.35
N THR A 691 -7.22 0.96 17.25
CA THR A 691 -6.81 0.97 18.67
C THR A 691 -5.34 0.63 18.86
N LEU A 692 -4.85 -0.42 18.19
CA LEU A 692 -3.45 -0.86 18.28
C LEU A 692 -2.49 0.18 17.71
N VAL A 693 -2.85 0.85 16.61
CA VAL A 693 -2.07 1.94 16.03
C VAL A 693 -1.99 3.11 17.01
N ALA A 694 -3.13 3.54 17.57
CA ALA A 694 -3.16 4.61 18.56
C ALA A 694 -2.35 4.27 19.81
N LEU A 695 -2.45 3.04 20.31
CA LEU A 695 -1.68 2.55 21.44
C LEU A 695 -0.17 2.57 21.15
N ARG A 696 0.24 2.03 20.01
CA ARG A 696 1.65 2.02 19.56
C ARG A 696 2.20 3.43 19.49
N ASP A 697 1.47 4.34 18.82
CA ASP A 697 1.92 5.72 18.60
C ASP A 697 1.95 6.53 19.91
N THR A 698 1.11 6.18 20.88
CA THR A 698 1.14 6.75 22.24
C THR A 698 2.29 6.21 23.09
N LEU A 699 2.59 4.91 22.97
CA LEU A 699 3.60 4.25 23.80
C LEU A 699 5.02 4.47 23.27
N LEU A 700 5.20 4.52 21.95
CA LEU A 700 6.52 4.70 21.32
C LEU A 700 7.33 5.85 21.95
N PRO A 701 6.84 7.10 22.04
CA PRO A 701 7.64 8.18 22.63
C PRO A 701 7.93 7.95 24.13
N LYS A 702 7.00 7.38 24.88
CA LYS A 702 7.17 7.11 26.33
C LYS A 702 8.19 6.01 26.60
N LEU A 703 8.24 4.99 25.73
CA LEU A 703 9.20 3.91 25.79
C LEU A 703 10.60 4.38 25.40
N ILE A 704 10.74 5.17 24.33
CA ILE A 704 12.06 5.68 23.91
C ILE A 704 12.66 6.63 24.95
N THR A 705 11.85 7.48 25.57
CA THR A 705 12.30 8.45 26.59
C THR A 705 12.52 7.83 27.98
N GLY A 706 12.14 6.58 28.21
CA GLY A 706 12.21 5.92 29.51
C GLY A 706 11.17 6.38 30.53
N GLN A 707 10.13 7.13 30.10
CA GLN A 707 8.97 7.46 30.93
C GLN A 707 8.17 6.21 31.31
N VAL A 708 8.18 5.19 30.45
CA VAL A 708 7.63 3.86 30.71
C VAL A 708 8.76 2.84 30.55
N ARG A 709 8.88 1.93 31.52
CA ARG A 709 9.85 0.83 31.50
C ARG A 709 9.13 -0.50 31.33
N LEU A 710 9.68 -1.40 30.53
CA LEU A 710 9.14 -2.75 30.33
C LEU A 710 9.91 -3.80 31.12
N THR A 711 11.17 -3.53 31.46
CA THR A 711 11.95 -4.34 32.39
C THR A 711 12.03 -3.64 33.74
N SER A 712 11.78 -4.40 34.81
CA SER A 712 11.76 -3.94 36.21
C SER A 712 13.14 -4.00 36.84
#